data_AF-A0A2D7WBF0-F1
#
_entry.id   AF-A0A2D7WBF0-F1
#
_cell.length_a   1.000
_cell.length_b   1.000
_cell.length_c   1.000
_cell.angle_alpha   90.00
_cell.angle_beta   90.00
_cell.angle_gamma   90.00
#
_symmetry.space_group_name_H-M   'P 1'
#
loop_
_entity.id
_entity.type
_entity.pdbx_description
1 polymer ?
#
loop_
_entity_poly.entity_id
_entity_poly.type
_entity_poly.pdbx_seq_one_letter_code
_entity_poly.pdbx_strand_id
1 'polypeptide(L)'
;NTKYLFFVELPDNTAHLQLSAFSEFRRGMQPNFDLYVGHDSVPSSWSHEHRLTSGWGIAFWDTDWPSEGIWWLVLESEMDLPEFTINIQWITAPEPPPLSEMTELFDGISVPGVGGSDGSVNTINQGWDNDAGWPFIQPIVHYFYVNVSTPLEQLSINTYGGSGNCELYIKKGAIPFIQNDIFWIFNQESNSDDKEDEQNKDYQSSQKGGPYQDVTLYDVEPDTYYILVREFGDYANGNIIANLFEAPNNIKPEEAIELFDGQSHGPIAGHDGLDQFFYIMVDENIERLVINLDDGFGEAQLFVKHGSSPDPLNHDFNSIAPGPSDTIGFNNPKPGKWVILVDTESVFANVNITASFEDKYLWEPVLNPIQLYNGEVFSPISAPGGVQMDFFVELDQSESMLTIETFAGRGDLLLTASGMVSSVPDFDGGPDDRRNGRQAQSGQENSILFSQGDGTEHSISIWNPAPGRFEISMIILQDISGVSIVANWGDDMNDDNVDIVKEVMSCEEYASYLFSENDQDRNGLLSQFEWTDFIYDLDGNKQINIKELKQGLCSCDSELEIVWSQFDIDRIPTQDLSSIAWSNSFSPNDADANIDGYIDVNEYLAAKANCVGTYDAFDSDGDGVRDESDAFPNDPSESVDTDGDGIGDNSDIAASIPNDMLYGGLGIFGIILVMALLALAYGMRRDNESSPIQNNIHENMPPESILFQQQQEDFTEPSGDLMSSSNPEKEVGDFNSQQIRGFHETLQPDEQEKVPPQNLMGMISEDGSERIEWPSGSGSMWGRENSDYSWVRVD
;
A
#
# COMPACT_ATOMS: atom_id res chain seq x y z
N ASN A 1 -48.84 4.09 -15.50
CA ASN A 1 -49.23 2.71 -15.09
C ASN A 1 -49.59 1.82 -16.29
N THR A 2 -48.84 1.89 -17.40
CA THR A 2 -48.90 0.83 -18.41
C THR A 2 -47.70 -0.06 -18.15
N LYS A 3 -47.93 -1.36 -17.89
CA LYS A 3 -46.83 -2.32 -17.76
C LYS A 3 -46.67 -3.09 -19.08
N TYR A 4 -45.44 -3.26 -19.53
CA TYR A 4 -45.11 -4.12 -20.66
C TYR A 4 -44.22 -5.27 -20.15
N LEU A 5 -44.50 -6.48 -20.62
CA LEU A 5 -43.75 -7.69 -20.31
C LEU A 5 -43.02 -8.16 -21.56
N PHE A 6 -41.71 -8.36 -21.44
CA PHE A 6 -40.84 -8.96 -22.45
C PHE A 6 -40.12 -10.16 -21.82
N PHE A 7 -39.50 -10.98 -22.66
CA PHE A 7 -38.59 -12.03 -22.21
C PHE A 7 -37.50 -12.26 -23.26
N VAL A 8 -36.38 -12.82 -22.81
CA VAL A 8 -35.34 -13.43 -23.65
C VAL A 8 -35.05 -14.84 -23.12
N GLU A 9 -34.73 -15.76 -24.02
CA GLU A 9 -34.38 -17.15 -23.70
C GLU A 9 -32.88 -17.30 -23.98
N LEU A 10 -32.07 -17.41 -22.92
CA LEU A 10 -30.61 -17.51 -23.03
C LEU A 10 -30.20 -18.98 -23.12
N PRO A 11 -29.30 -19.34 -24.06
CA PRO A 11 -28.74 -20.68 -24.14
C PRO A 11 -27.73 -20.94 -23.02
N ASP A 12 -27.47 -22.23 -22.80
CA ASP A 12 -26.35 -22.79 -22.02
C ASP A 12 -25.04 -22.05 -22.39
N ASN A 13 -24.20 -21.75 -21.40
CA ASN A 13 -22.91 -21.06 -21.59
C ASN A 13 -23.01 -19.71 -22.33
N THR A 14 -24.09 -18.94 -22.07
CA THR A 14 -24.07 -17.49 -22.31
C THR A 14 -22.99 -16.86 -21.44
N ALA A 15 -21.98 -16.26 -22.08
CA ALA A 15 -20.80 -15.72 -21.42
C ALA A 15 -20.97 -14.25 -21.00
N HIS A 16 -21.76 -13.48 -21.75
CA HIS A 16 -22.05 -12.09 -21.45
C HIS A 16 -23.46 -11.74 -21.95
N LEU A 17 -24.21 -10.97 -21.17
CA LEU A 17 -25.51 -10.39 -21.51
C LEU A 17 -25.46 -8.88 -21.28
N GLN A 18 -25.85 -8.10 -22.29
CA GLN A 18 -26.04 -6.66 -22.20
C GLN A 18 -27.48 -6.28 -22.55
N LEU A 19 -28.07 -5.44 -21.70
CA LEU A 19 -29.37 -4.82 -21.88
C LEU A 19 -29.21 -3.30 -21.92
N SER A 20 -29.81 -2.69 -22.94
CA SER A 20 -29.94 -1.22 -23.05
C SER A 20 -31.37 -0.84 -23.39
N ALA A 21 -31.94 0.09 -22.63
CA ALA A 21 -33.29 0.60 -22.82
C ALA A 21 -33.27 2.13 -22.93
N PHE A 22 -33.94 2.71 -23.93
CA PHE A 22 -33.96 4.16 -24.13
C PHE A 22 -35.28 4.69 -24.70
N SER A 23 -35.58 5.97 -24.43
CA SER A 23 -36.75 6.71 -24.93
C SER A 23 -36.33 8.07 -25.52
N GLU A 24 -37.06 8.58 -26.50
CA GLU A 24 -36.70 9.83 -27.19
C GLU A 24 -36.79 11.05 -26.25
N PHE A 25 -35.65 11.67 -25.94
CA PHE A 25 -35.64 12.92 -25.17
C PHE A 25 -36.33 14.07 -25.93
N ARG A 26 -37.41 14.59 -25.35
CA ARG A 26 -38.16 15.73 -25.92
C ARG A 26 -38.00 16.96 -25.02
N ARG A 27 -37.69 18.11 -25.62
CA ARG A 27 -37.35 19.35 -24.90
C ARG A 27 -38.45 19.79 -23.92
N GLY A 28 -38.21 19.60 -22.62
CA GLY A 28 -39.17 19.87 -21.55
C GLY A 28 -39.89 18.63 -20.99
N MET A 29 -39.41 17.43 -21.33
CA MET A 29 -39.86 16.13 -20.84
C MET A 29 -38.63 15.28 -20.52
N GLN A 30 -38.47 14.87 -19.26
CA GLN A 30 -37.57 13.79 -18.86
C GLN A 30 -38.41 12.52 -18.78
N PRO A 31 -38.27 11.56 -19.72
CA PRO A 31 -39.03 10.32 -19.67
C PRO A 31 -38.40 9.38 -18.65
N ASN A 32 -39.11 9.08 -17.56
CA ASN A 32 -38.63 8.16 -16.52
C ASN A 32 -39.39 6.83 -16.59
N PHE A 33 -38.67 5.73 -16.43
CA PHE A 33 -39.20 4.37 -16.35
C PHE A 33 -38.35 3.49 -15.42
N ASP A 34 -39.00 2.48 -14.84
CA ASP A 34 -38.36 1.36 -14.15
C ASP A 34 -38.40 0.14 -15.07
N LEU A 35 -37.31 -0.61 -15.15
CA LEU A 35 -37.27 -1.95 -15.74
C LEU A 35 -36.88 -2.95 -14.65
N TYR A 36 -37.81 -3.85 -14.30
CA TYR A 36 -37.54 -4.94 -13.37
C TYR A 36 -37.12 -6.19 -14.15
N VAL A 37 -36.07 -6.87 -13.68
CA VAL A 37 -35.46 -8.07 -14.26
C VAL A 37 -35.71 -9.28 -13.34
N GLY A 38 -35.91 -10.46 -13.92
CA GLY A 38 -36.08 -11.71 -13.17
C GLY A 38 -35.80 -12.97 -13.99
N HIS A 39 -35.06 -13.93 -13.43
CA HIS A 39 -34.71 -15.22 -14.00
C HIS A 39 -35.77 -16.27 -13.66
N ASP A 40 -36.24 -17.00 -14.68
CA ASP A 40 -37.30 -18.02 -14.69
C ASP A 40 -38.65 -17.64 -14.02
N SER A 41 -38.75 -16.41 -13.52
CA SER A 41 -39.86 -15.84 -12.77
C SER A 41 -40.21 -14.44 -13.30
N VAL A 42 -41.49 -14.08 -13.28
CA VAL A 42 -41.94 -12.78 -13.82
C VAL A 42 -41.76 -11.69 -12.75
N PRO A 43 -40.86 -10.71 -12.94
CA PRO A 43 -40.51 -9.74 -11.90
C PRO A 43 -41.60 -8.68 -11.69
N SER A 44 -41.47 -7.97 -10.58
CA SER A 44 -42.44 -6.98 -10.10
C SER A 44 -41.76 -5.97 -9.18
N SER A 45 -42.41 -4.83 -8.90
CA SER A 45 -41.89 -3.80 -8.00
C SER A 45 -41.72 -4.21 -6.52
N TRP A 46 -41.92 -5.48 -6.18
CA TRP A 46 -41.78 -6.04 -4.82
C TRP A 46 -41.00 -7.37 -4.78
N SER A 47 -40.58 -7.87 -5.94
CA SER A 47 -39.88 -9.16 -6.13
C SER A 47 -39.34 -9.17 -7.56
N HIS A 48 -38.02 -9.03 -7.66
CA HIS A 48 -37.17 -8.94 -8.85
C HIS A 48 -35.74 -9.26 -8.39
N GLU A 49 -34.85 -9.67 -9.29
CA GLU A 49 -33.41 -9.65 -8.98
C GLU A 49 -32.87 -8.23 -9.12
N HIS A 50 -33.00 -7.63 -10.31
CA HIS A 50 -32.49 -6.29 -10.59
C HIS A 50 -33.61 -5.28 -10.92
N ARG A 51 -33.37 -4.01 -10.56
CA ARG A 51 -34.25 -2.87 -10.86
C ARG A 51 -33.46 -1.73 -11.50
N LEU A 52 -33.62 -1.57 -12.80
CA LEU A 52 -32.97 -0.50 -13.56
C LEU A 52 -33.87 0.74 -13.57
N THR A 53 -33.44 1.80 -12.91
CA THR A 53 -34.16 3.09 -12.87
C THR A 53 -33.57 4.04 -13.90
N SER A 54 -34.36 4.53 -14.86
CA SER A 54 -33.80 5.24 -16.01
C SER A 54 -33.27 6.65 -15.67
N GLY A 55 -31.98 6.89 -15.93
CA GLY A 55 -31.39 8.24 -15.95
C GLY A 55 -31.64 8.93 -17.30
N TRP A 56 -32.22 10.13 -17.29
CA TRP A 56 -32.46 10.95 -18.50
C TRP A 56 -33.30 10.31 -19.63
N GLY A 57 -33.94 9.16 -19.39
CA GLY A 57 -34.62 8.36 -20.40
C GLY A 57 -33.81 7.19 -20.96
N ILE A 58 -32.74 6.79 -20.28
CA ILE A 58 -31.85 5.69 -20.64
C ILE A 58 -31.63 4.80 -19.40
N ALA A 59 -31.55 3.49 -19.59
CA ALA A 59 -31.10 2.52 -18.60
C ALA A 59 -30.18 1.50 -19.27
N PHE A 60 -29.12 1.11 -18.57
CA PHE A 60 -28.15 0.10 -18.97
C PHE A 60 -28.01 -0.94 -17.86
N TRP A 61 -27.65 -2.16 -18.23
CA TRP A 61 -27.24 -3.23 -17.34
C TRP A 61 -26.56 -4.31 -18.16
N ASP A 62 -25.52 -4.92 -17.61
CA ASP A 62 -24.86 -6.08 -18.17
C ASP A 62 -24.35 -7.00 -17.07
N THR A 63 -24.12 -8.26 -17.44
CA THR A 63 -23.70 -9.33 -16.53
C THR A 63 -22.93 -10.39 -17.31
N ASP A 64 -21.89 -10.93 -16.68
CA ASP A 64 -21.08 -12.04 -17.20
C ASP A 64 -21.58 -13.37 -16.63
N TRP A 65 -21.57 -14.41 -17.46
CA TRP A 65 -22.03 -15.77 -17.14
C TRP A 65 -23.44 -15.88 -16.50
N PRO A 66 -24.47 -15.18 -17.03
CA PRO A 66 -25.84 -15.28 -16.53
C PRO A 66 -26.42 -16.69 -16.69
N SER A 67 -27.29 -17.07 -15.76
CA SER A 67 -28.01 -18.34 -15.78
C SER A 67 -28.77 -18.57 -17.10
N GLU A 68 -28.71 -19.80 -17.62
CA GLU A 68 -29.48 -20.24 -18.79
C GLU A 68 -30.99 -20.20 -18.53
N GLY A 69 -31.82 -20.15 -19.58
CA GLY A 69 -33.28 -20.16 -19.44
C GLY A 69 -33.93 -18.80 -19.67
N ILE A 70 -35.07 -18.52 -19.01
CA ILE A 70 -35.96 -17.42 -19.42
C ILE A 70 -35.80 -16.21 -18.50
N TRP A 71 -35.13 -15.18 -19.02
CA TRP A 71 -35.04 -13.87 -18.37
C TRP A 71 -36.24 -13.00 -18.75
N TRP A 72 -37.03 -12.61 -17.75
CA TRP A 72 -38.22 -11.78 -17.89
C TRP A 72 -37.92 -10.31 -17.57
N LEU A 73 -38.60 -9.42 -18.29
CA LEU A 73 -38.40 -7.98 -18.20
C LEU A 73 -39.75 -7.27 -18.09
N VAL A 74 -39.97 -6.54 -16.99
CA VAL A 74 -41.20 -5.76 -16.75
C VAL A 74 -40.88 -4.27 -16.75
N LEU A 75 -41.30 -3.59 -17.81
CA LEU A 75 -41.24 -2.14 -17.93
C LEU A 75 -42.45 -1.52 -17.24
N GLU A 76 -42.21 -0.59 -16.32
CA GLU A 76 -43.23 0.27 -15.73
C GLU A 76 -42.87 1.75 -15.90
N SER A 77 -43.84 2.55 -16.35
CA SER A 77 -43.73 4.00 -16.34
C SER A 77 -45.04 4.66 -15.92
N GLU A 78 -44.90 5.80 -15.23
CA GLU A 78 -46.01 6.68 -14.89
C GLU A 78 -46.49 7.55 -16.06
N MET A 79 -45.68 7.65 -17.13
CA MET A 79 -45.90 8.55 -18.27
C MET A 79 -45.86 7.82 -19.63
N ASP A 80 -46.31 8.52 -20.68
CA ASP A 80 -46.22 8.02 -22.06
C ASP A 80 -44.78 8.17 -22.57
N LEU A 81 -44.10 7.05 -22.84
CA LEU A 81 -42.74 7.02 -23.38
C LEU A 81 -42.75 7.19 -24.91
N PRO A 82 -42.19 8.28 -25.49
CA PRO A 82 -42.04 8.41 -26.93
C PRO A 82 -40.92 7.50 -27.46
N GLU A 83 -41.24 6.72 -28.50
CA GLU A 83 -40.30 5.89 -29.27
C GLU A 83 -39.31 5.09 -28.40
N PHE A 84 -39.86 4.41 -27.40
CA PHE A 84 -39.12 3.53 -26.49
C PHE A 84 -38.56 2.29 -27.22
N THR A 85 -37.31 1.97 -26.94
CA THR A 85 -36.56 0.82 -27.50
C THR A 85 -35.88 0.06 -26.37
N ILE A 86 -35.93 -1.28 -26.41
CA ILE A 86 -34.99 -2.15 -25.70
C ILE A 86 -34.14 -2.85 -26.75
N ASN A 87 -32.83 -2.87 -26.53
CA ASN A 87 -31.85 -3.68 -27.23
C ASN A 87 -31.25 -4.66 -26.22
N ILE A 88 -31.23 -5.94 -26.58
CA ILE A 88 -30.66 -7.01 -25.77
C ILE A 88 -29.66 -7.74 -26.66
N GLN A 89 -28.43 -7.85 -26.19
CA GLN A 89 -27.33 -8.50 -26.90
C GLN A 89 -26.70 -9.51 -25.95
N TRP A 90 -26.35 -10.69 -26.44
CA TRP A 90 -25.64 -11.69 -25.65
C TRP A 90 -24.58 -12.37 -26.50
N ILE A 91 -23.55 -12.89 -25.82
CA ILE A 91 -22.44 -13.61 -26.43
C ILE A 91 -22.39 -14.98 -25.75
N THR A 92 -22.39 -16.05 -26.55
CA THR A 92 -22.14 -17.42 -26.06
C THR A 92 -20.66 -17.72 -26.06
N ALA A 93 -20.16 -18.42 -25.05
CA ALA A 93 -18.79 -18.91 -25.04
C ALA A 93 -18.51 -19.83 -26.26
N PRO A 94 -17.29 -19.79 -26.82
CA PRO A 94 -16.88 -20.76 -27.83
C PRO A 94 -16.76 -22.18 -27.25
N GLU A 95 -16.95 -23.20 -28.08
CA GLU A 95 -16.68 -24.59 -27.69
C GLU A 95 -15.20 -24.74 -27.24
N PRO A 96 -14.93 -25.48 -26.14
CA PRO A 96 -13.58 -25.63 -25.63
C PRO A 96 -12.63 -26.35 -26.61
N PRO A 97 -11.31 -26.09 -26.55
CA PRO A 97 -10.34 -26.80 -27.37
C PRO A 97 -10.34 -28.30 -27.03
N PRO A 98 -9.87 -29.16 -27.94
CA PRO A 98 -9.62 -30.56 -27.59
C PRO A 98 -8.69 -30.63 -26.38
N LEU A 99 -9.00 -31.44 -25.36
CA LEU A 99 -8.16 -31.58 -24.15
C LEU A 99 -6.71 -32.07 -24.43
N SER A 100 -6.42 -32.53 -25.65
CA SER A 100 -5.07 -32.82 -26.15
C SER A 100 -4.27 -31.60 -26.59
N GLU A 101 -4.91 -30.44 -26.68
CA GLU A 101 -4.37 -29.11 -27.02
C GLU A 101 -4.45 -28.18 -25.79
N MET A 102 -4.58 -28.76 -24.59
CA MET A 102 -4.63 -28.09 -23.29
C MET A 102 -3.73 -28.80 -22.29
N THR A 103 -3.32 -28.12 -21.22
CA THR A 103 -2.50 -28.71 -20.15
C THR A 103 -3.35 -29.06 -18.94
N GLU A 104 -3.35 -30.32 -18.52
CA GLU A 104 -4.00 -30.78 -17.28
C GLU A 104 -3.17 -30.32 -16.07
N LEU A 105 -3.81 -29.62 -15.13
CA LEU A 105 -3.24 -29.28 -13.83
C LEU A 105 -3.63 -30.35 -12.81
N PHE A 106 -2.65 -30.79 -12.01
CA PHE A 106 -2.85 -31.78 -10.95
C PHE A 106 -2.60 -31.12 -9.59
N ASP A 107 -3.31 -31.60 -8.57
CA ASP A 107 -3.20 -31.14 -7.18
C ASP A 107 -1.74 -31.07 -6.70
N GLY A 108 -1.33 -29.89 -6.25
CA GLY A 108 0.02 -29.61 -5.74
C GLY A 108 1.15 -29.67 -6.79
N ILE A 109 0.85 -29.91 -8.07
CA ILE A 109 1.85 -30.03 -9.14
C ILE A 109 1.87 -28.75 -9.97
N SER A 110 2.85 -27.89 -9.69
CA SER A 110 3.12 -26.70 -10.48
C SER A 110 3.60 -27.05 -11.90
N VAL A 111 3.07 -26.34 -12.89
CA VAL A 111 3.53 -26.31 -14.28
C VAL A 111 4.37 -25.04 -14.49
N PRO A 112 5.70 -25.16 -14.69
CA PRO A 112 6.60 -24.03 -14.92
C PRO A 112 6.68 -23.65 -16.40
N GLY A 113 7.10 -22.41 -16.68
CA GLY A 113 7.25 -21.92 -18.04
C GLY A 113 5.92 -21.51 -18.68
N VAL A 114 4.99 -21.02 -17.88
CA VAL A 114 3.82 -20.31 -18.39
C VAL A 114 4.31 -18.97 -18.97
N GLY A 115 3.94 -18.74 -20.21
CA GLY A 115 4.11 -17.46 -20.86
C GLY A 115 5.44 -17.21 -21.56
N GLY A 116 5.38 -16.34 -22.57
CA GLY A 116 6.48 -15.94 -23.44
C GLY A 116 6.32 -16.40 -24.89
N SER A 117 6.94 -15.64 -25.80
CA SER A 117 6.74 -15.71 -27.26
C SER A 117 7.31 -16.95 -27.99
N ASP A 118 7.76 -17.99 -27.28
CA ASP A 118 8.32 -19.22 -27.87
C ASP A 118 7.25 -20.26 -28.27
N GLY A 119 6.02 -20.14 -27.74
CA GLY A 119 4.88 -20.98 -28.10
C GLY A 119 4.90 -22.39 -27.53
N SER A 120 5.68 -22.65 -26.47
CA SER A 120 5.81 -23.98 -25.84
C SER A 120 4.55 -24.47 -25.10
N VAL A 121 3.61 -23.58 -24.74
CA VAL A 121 2.35 -23.94 -24.06
C VAL A 121 1.13 -23.48 -24.86
N ASN A 122 0.59 -24.36 -25.70
CA ASN A 122 -0.80 -24.37 -26.21
C ASN A 122 -1.41 -23.01 -26.61
N THR A 123 -0.68 -22.20 -27.39
CA THR A 123 -1.14 -20.88 -27.84
C THR A 123 -2.16 -20.99 -28.97
N ILE A 124 -3.45 -20.74 -28.68
CA ILE A 124 -4.50 -20.68 -29.71
C ILE A 124 -4.87 -19.21 -29.97
N ASN A 125 -4.41 -18.68 -31.11
CA ASN A 125 -4.87 -17.37 -31.59
C ASN A 125 -6.38 -17.43 -31.87
N GLN A 126 -7.20 -16.73 -31.08
CA GLN A 126 -8.61 -16.52 -31.40
C GLN A 126 -8.72 -15.55 -32.59
N GLY A 127 -8.76 -16.11 -33.80
CA GLY A 127 -8.84 -15.36 -35.05
C GLY A 127 -10.20 -14.70 -35.26
N TRP A 128 -10.44 -13.56 -34.63
CA TRP A 128 -11.54 -12.66 -34.99
C TRP A 128 -11.12 -11.75 -36.15
N ASP A 129 -11.87 -11.80 -37.26
CA ASP A 129 -11.61 -11.07 -38.51
C ASP A 129 -11.87 -9.56 -38.33
N ASN A 130 -10.89 -8.88 -37.73
CA ASN A 130 -10.94 -7.44 -37.45
C ASN A 130 -10.65 -6.60 -38.71
N ASP A 131 -11.67 -6.45 -39.56
CA ASP A 131 -11.70 -5.55 -40.74
C ASP A 131 -11.59 -4.04 -40.39
N ALA A 132 -11.21 -3.73 -39.13
CA ALA A 132 -11.20 -2.41 -38.50
C ALA A 132 -9.85 -1.66 -38.55
N GLY A 133 -8.77 -2.30 -39.02
CA GLY A 133 -7.54 -1.61 -39.47
C GLY A 133 -6.61 -1.00 -38.42
N TRP A 134 -6.88 -1.16 -37.12
CA TRP A 134 -5.96 -0.77 -36.04
C TRP A 134 -5.07 -1.95 -35.60
N PRO A 135 -3.76 -1.74 -35.34
CA PRO A 135 -2.82 -2.81 -35.02
C PRO A 135 -2.86 -3.19 -33.53
N PHE A 136 -4.01 -3.68 -33.05
CA PHE A 136 -4.10 -4.28 -31.73
C PHE A 136 -3.34 -5.61 -31.70
N ILE A 137 -2.38 -5.73 -30.78
CA ILE A 137 -1.75 -7.00 -30.43
C ILE A 137 -2.85 -7.91 -29.88
N GLN A 138 -2.99 -9.12 -30.42
CA GLN A 138 -3.90 -10.11 -29.84
C GLN A 138 -3.33 -10.55 -28.48
N PRO A 139 -4.11 -10.55 -27.39
CA PRO A 139 -3.62 -11.06 -26.13
C PRO A 139 -3.24 -12.53 -26.30
N ILE A 140 -2.04 -12.88 -25.84
CA ILE A 140 -1.61 -14.27 -25.81
C ILE A 140 -2.42 -14.95 -24.70
N VAL A 141 -2.92 -16.15 -24.99
CA VAL A 141 -3.77 -16.93 -24.09
C VAL A 141 -3.29 -18.36 -24.00
N HIS A 142 -3.22 -18.87 -22.78
CA HIS A 142 -2.76 -20.22 -22.45
C HIS A 142 -3.89 -21.01 -21.81
N TYR A 143 -4.11 -22.23 -22.31
CA TYR A 143 -5.25 -23.07 -21.98
C TYR A 143 -4.86 -24.25 -21.08
N PHE A 144 -5.44 -24.24 -19.88
CA PHE A 144 -5.25 -25.26 -18.83
C PHE A 144 -6.60 -25.84 -18.41
N TYR A 145 -6.62 -27.00 -17.77
CA TYR A 145 -7.84 -27.55 -17.18
C TYR A 145 -7.58 -28.38 -15.92
N VAL A 146 -8.58 -28.46 -15.05
CA VAL A 146 -8.66 -29.37 -13.90
C VAL A 146 -9.86 -30.29 -14.10
N ASN A 147 -9.69 -31.57 -13.84
CA ASN A 147 -10.71 -32.60 -14.00
C ASN A 147 -11.19 -33.08 -12.62
N VAL A 148 -12.30 -32.51 -12.13
CA VAL A 148 -12.79 -32.73 -10.77
C VAL A 148 -13.65 -34.01 -10.75
N SER A 149 -13.10 -35.09 -10.18
CA SER A 149 -13.76 -36.42 -10.18
C SER A 149 -14.65 -36.71 -8.97
N THR A 150 -14.55 -35.86 -7.94
CA THR A 150 -15.22 -35.93 -6.63
C THR A 150 -15.43 -34.49 -6.15
N PRO A 151 -16.51 -34.18 -5.40
CA PRO A 151 -16.74 -32.82 -4.92
C PRO A 151 -15.55 -32.31 -4.09
N LEU A 152 -15.15 -31.07 -4.35
CA LEU A 152 -14.10 -30.38 -3.60
C LEU A 152 -14.72 -29.23 -2.81
N GLU A 153 -14.18 -28.99 -1.62
CA GLU A 153 -14.48 -27.81 -0.83
C GLU A 153 -14.07 -26.55 -1.58
N GLN A 154 -12.83 -26.57 -2.08
CA GLN A 154 -12.13 -25.44 -2.63
C GLN A 154 -11.23 -25.89 -3.79
N LEU A 155 -11.28 -25.13 -4.89
CA LEU A 155 -10.37 -25.25 -6.03
C LEU A 155 -9.67 -23.90 -6.22
N SER A 156 -8.46 -23.79 -5.67
CA SER A 156 -7.59 -22.62 -5.85
C SER A 156 -6.62 -22.87 -7.01
N ILE A 157 -6.50 -21.87 -7.89
CA ILE A 157 -5.52 -21.81 -8.96
C ILE A 157 -4.63 -20.59 -8.72
N ASN A 158 -3.33 -20.78 -8.64
CA ASN A 158 -2.37 -19.70 -8.40
C ASN A 158 -1.38 -19.58 -9.56
N THR A 159 -1.10 -18.36 -10.03
CA THR A 159 0.15 -18.08 -10.76
C THR A 159 1.19 -17.49 -9.82
N TYR A 160 2.47 -17.84 -10.02
CA TYR A 160 3.56 -17.28 -9.22
C TYR A 160 4.90 -17.28 -9.95
N GLY A 161 5.73 -16.28 -9.64
CA GLY A 161 6.99 -16.04 -10.35
C GLY A 161 6.80 -15.64 -11.82
N GLY A 162 7.93 -15.52 -12.53
CA GLY A 162 7.96 -14.90 -13.85
C GLY A 162 8.01 -13.37 -13.79
N SER A 163 7.92 -12.73 -14.96
CA SER A 163 7.85 -11.28 -15.16
C SER A 163 6.64 -10.93 -16.02
N GLY A 164 6.26 -9.65 -16.07
CA GLY A 164 5.10 -9.17 -16.84
C GLY A 164 3.76 -9.39 -16.12
N ASN A 165 2.65 -9.06 -16.77
CA ASN A 165 1.31 -9.10 -16.18
C ASN A 165 0.47 -10.23 -16.79
N CYS A 166 -0.31 -10.91 -15.96
CA CYS A 166 -1.31 -11.87 -16.43
C CYS A 166 -2.64 -11.71 -15.69
N GLU A 167 -3.75 -11.99 -16.39
CA GLU A 167 -5.06 -12.20 -15.78
C GLU A 167 -5.35 -13.70 -15.76
N LEU A 168 -5.90 -14.19 -14.66
CA LEU A 168 -6.23 -15.60 -14.45
C LEU A 168 -7.74 -15.77 -14.39
N TYR A 169 -8.27 -16.72 -15.16
CA TYR A 169 -9.68 -17.02 -15.24
C TYR A 169 -9.95 -18.51 -15.07
N ILE A 170 -11.05 -18.87 -14.41
CA ILE A 170 -11.55 -20.25 -14.28
C ILE A 170 -13.05 -20.30 -14.58
N LYS A 171 -13.48 -21.32 -15.34
CA LYS A 171 -14.89 -21.58 -15.67
C LYS A 171 -15.17 -23.08 -15.74
N LYS A 172 -16.23 -23.54 -15.06
CA LYS A 172 -16.77 -24.90 -15.21
C LYS A 172 -17.45 -25.07 -16.57
N GLY A 173 -17.21 -26.19 -17.25
CA GLY A 173 -17.96 -26.64 -18.44
C GLY A 173 -17.67 -25.92 -19.77
N ALA A 174 -17.19 -24.67 -19.75
CA ALA A 174 -16.85 -23.89 -20.95
C ALA A 174 -15.56 -23.09 -20.74
N ILE A 175 -14.95 -22.58 -21.83
CA ILE A 175 -13.79 -21.66 -21.72
C ILE A 175 -14.22 -20.36 -21.03
N PRO A 176 -13.43 -19.79 -20.10
CA PRO A 176 -13.55 -18.38 -19.76
C PRO A 176 -13.58 -17.46 -20.98
N PHE A 177 -14.45 -16.46 -20.94
CA PHE A 177 -14.61 -15.47 -22.01
C PHE A 177 -13.96 -14.16 -21.58
N ILE A 178 -13.19 -13.56 -22.48
CA ILE A 178 -12.58 -12.24 -22.28
C ILE A 178 -13.34 -11.26 -23.15
N GLN A 179 -13.97 -10.26 -22.54
CA GLN A 179 -14.46 -9.10 -23.28
C GLN A 179 -13.25 -8.22 -23.67
N ASN A 180 -13.07 -7.95 -24.96
CA ASN A 180 -12.23 -6.82 -25.40
C ASN A 180 -13.04 -5.53 -25.31
N ASP A 181 -12.40 -4.39 -25.00
CA ASP A 181 -12.97 -3.08 -24.64
C ASP A 181 -13.75 -2.32 -25.74
N ILE A 182 -14.36 -3.06 -26.67
CA ILE A 182 -15.13 -2.59 -27.83
C ILE A 182 -16.35 -1.72 -27.39
N PHE A 183 -16.76 -1.81 -26.12
CA PHE A 183 -17.91 -1.10 -25.55
C PHE A 183 -17.56 0.10 -24.64
N TRP A 184 -16.26 0.42 -24.45
CA TRP A 184 -15.77 1.58 -23.67
C TRP A 184 -16.46 2.91 -24.00
N ILE A 185 -16.96 3.08 -25.23
CA ILE A 185 -17.63 4.30 -25.73
C ILE A 185 -18.86 4.73 -24.89
N PHE A 186 -19.42 3.86 -24.04
CA PHE A 186 -20.55 4.20 -23.16
C PHE A 186 -20.33 4.01 -21.64
N ASN A 187 -19.22 3.41 -21.20
CA ASN A 187 -18.90 3.34 -19.76
C ASN A 187 -18.25 4.65 -19.29
N GLN A 188 -19.09 5.62 -18.91
CA GLN A 188 -18.75 6.61 -17.89
C GLN A 188 -19.29 6.10 -16.55
N GLU A 189 -18.40 6.01 -15.55
CA GLU A 189 -18.75 6.08 -14.13
C GLU A 189 -19.92 5.19 -13.67
N SER A 190 -19.71 3.86 -13.74
CA SER A 190 -20.12 3.02 -12.61
C SER A 190 -18.95 2.95 -11.64
N ASN A 191 -19.13 3.39 -10.39
CA ASN A 191 -18.11 3.19 -9.36
C ASN A 191 -17.83 1.69 -9.19
N SER A 192 -16.61 1.34 -8.80
CA SER A 192 -16.21 -0.03 -8.45
C SER A 192 -17.00 -0.61 -7.28
N ASP A 193 -17.59 0.26 -6.47
CA ASP A 193 -17.93 -0.03 -5.07
C ASP A 193 -19.36 -0.56 -4.90
N ASP A 194 -20.21 -0.40 -5.93
CA ASP A 194 -21.58 -0.94 -6.00
C ASP A 194 -21.64 -2.31 -6.74
N LYS A 195 -20.50 -2.93 -7.03
CA LYS A 195 -20.46 -4.33 -7.47
C LYS A 195 -20.53 -5.27 -6.27
N GLU A 196 -21.76 -5.61 -5.88
CA GLU A 196 -22.05 -6.98 -5.44
C GLU A 196 -21.73 -7.92 -6.62
N ASP A 197 -20.46 -8.33 -6.75
CA ASP A 197 -20.05 -9.40 -7.67
C ASP A 197 -20.74 -10.69 -7.19
N GLU A 198 -21.94 -10.98 -7.74
CA GLU A 198 -22.67 -12.23 -7.50
C GLU A 198 -21.71 -13.40 -7.69
N GLN A 199 -21.36 -14.06 -6.59
CA GLN A 199 -20.23 -14.98 -6.52
C GLN A 199 -20.56 -16.27 -7.30
N ASN A 200 -20.32 -16.21 -8.61
CA ASN A 200 -20.72 -17.21 -9.57
C ASN A 200 -19.95 -18.51 -9.29
N LYS A 201 -20.58 -19.48 -8.60
CA LYS A 201 -19.95 -20.74 -8.17
C LYS A 201 -19.21 -21.48 -9.29
N ASP A 202 -19.61 -21.23 -10.54
CA ASP A 202 -19.05 -21.87 -11.74
C ASP A 202 -18.05 -20.98 -12.52
N TYR A 203 -17.71 -19.75 -12.08
CA TYR A 203 -16.82 -18.77 -12.73
C TYR A 203 -16.07 -17.83 -11.75
N GLN A 204 -14.77 -17.62 -11.97
CA GLN A 204 -14.03 -16.51 -11.34
C GLN A 204 -12.89 -15.98 -12.22
N SER A 205 -12.56 -14.70 -12.04
CA SER A 205 -11.42 -14.02 -12.69
C SER A 205 -10.64 -13.16 -11.69
N SER A 206 -9.32 -13.09 -11.84
CA SER A 206 -8.49 -12.16 -11.08
C SER A 206 -8.49 -10.77 -11.72
N GLN A 207 -8.76 -9.73 -10.91
CA GLN A 207 -8.90 -8.33 -11.38
C GLN A 207 -7.63 -7.49 -11.14
N LYS A 208 -6.49 -8.10 -10.80
CA LYS A 208 -5.26 -7.40 -10.38
C LYS A 208 -4.17 -7.52 -11.44
N GLY A 209 -3.41 -6.44 -11.66
CA GLY A 209 -2.18 -6.50 -12.45
C GLY A 209 -1.07 -7.26 -11.73
N GLY A 210 -0.19 -7.92 -12.48
CA GLY A 210 1.00 -8.60 -11.96
C GLY A 210 1.17 -10.06 -12.43
N PRO A 211 2.31 -10.69 -12.09
CA PRO A 211 2.56 -12.10 -12.41
C PRO A 211 1.95 -13.07 -11.37
N TYR A 212 1.55 -12.56 -10.20
CA TYR A 212 0.94 -13.32 -9.11
C TYR A 212 -0.58 -13.13 -9.11
N GLN A 213 -1.32 -14.19 -9.41
CA GLN A 213 -2.77 -14.21 -9.45
C GLN A 213 -3.31 -15.37 -8.62
N ASP A 214 -4.49 -15.20 -8.02
CA ASP A 214 -5.30 -16.27 -7.44
C ASP A 214 -6.73 -16.18 -8.01
N VAL A 215 -7.31 -17.34 -8.30
CA VAL A 215 -8.76 -17.52 -8.37
C VAL A 215 -9.11 -18.78 -7.58
N THR A 216 -10.17 -18.73 -6.78
CA THR A 216 -10.51 -19.78 -5.81
C THR A 216 -12.01 -20.00 -5.78
N LEU A 217 -12.45 -21.07 -6.45
CA LEU A 217 -13.85 -21.52 -6.41
C LEU A 217 -14.12 -22.36 -5.16
N TYR A 218 -15.37 -22.33 -4.70
CA TYR A 218 -15.90 -23.10 -3.58
C TYR A 218 -17.17 -23.87 -4.02
N ASP A 219 -17.62 -24.87 -3.27
CA ASP A 219 -18.77 -25.75 -3.62
C ASP A 219 -18.59 -26.41 -5.00
N VAL A 220 -17.42 -27.03 -5.19
CA VAL A 220 -16.89 -27.38 -6.52
C VAL A 220 -17.40 -28.76 -6.95
N GLU A 221 -18.48 -28.76 -7.74
CA GLU A 221 -19.09 -29.97 -8.31
C GLU A 221 -18.15 -30.79 -9.23
N PRO A 222 -18.37 -32.11 -9.39
CA PRO A 222 -17.56 -32.94 -10.30
C PRO A 222 -17.77 -32.66 -11.80
N ASP A 223 -16.93 -31.81 -12.39
CA ASP A 223 -16.86 -31.57 -13.84
C ASP A 223 -15.44 -31.16 -14.30
N THR A 224 -15.29 -30.83 -15.58
CA THR A 224 -14.08 -30.19 -16.14
C THR A 224 -14.14 -28.67 -15.95
N TYR A 225 -13.15 -28.15 -15.22
CA TYR A 225 -12.93 -26.72 -15.06
C TYR A 225 -11.85 -26.29 -16.04
N TYR A 226 -12.18 -25.31 -16.88
CA TYR A 226 -11.30 -24.72 -17.87
C TYR A 226 -10.65 -23.47 -17.28
N ILE A 227 -9.33 -23.43 -17.31
CA ILE A 227 -8.52 -22.31 -16.83
C ILE A 227 -7.93 -21.61 -18.05
N LEU A 228 -8.01 -20.28 -18.07
CA LEU A 228 -7.38 -19.42 -19.07
C LEU A 228 -6.42 -18.48 -18.34
N VAL A 229 -5.16 -18.44 -18.78
CA VAL A 229 -4.20 -17.37 -18.43
C VAL A 229 -4.08 -16.44 -19.63
N ARG A 230 -4.31 -15.14 -19.43
CA ARG A 230 -4.18 -14.10 -20.46
C ARG A 230 -2.96 -13.24 -20.17
N GLU A 231 -2.14 -12.98 -21.18
CA GLU A 231 -0.93 -12.16 -21.03
C GLU A 231 -1.14 -10.67 -21.37
N PHE A 232 -0.45 -9.81 -20.63
CA PHE A 232 -0.24 -8.39 -20.93
C PHE A 232 1.21 -8.02 -20.67
N GLY A 233 1.83 -7.26 -21.59
CA GLY A 233 3.18 -6.73 -21.40
C GLY A 233 4.23 -7.80 -21.13
N ASP A 234 4.39 -8.73 -22.08
CA ASP A 234 5.41 -9.78 -22.08
C ASP A 234 5.47 -10.60 -20.77
N TYR A 235 4.34 -11.22 -20.40
CA TYR A 235 4.34 -12.26 -19.37
C TYR A 235 5.29 -13.40 -19.76
N ALA A 236 6.17 -13.81 -18.86
CA ALA A 236 7.23 -14.76 -19.20
C ALA A 236 7.77 -15.55 -18.01
N ASN A 237 8.00 -16.84 -18.21
CA ASN A 237 8.57 -17.77 -17.22
C ASN A 237 7.79 -17.86 -15.90
N GLY A 238 6.49 -17.61 -15.95
CA GLY A 238 5.57 -17.84 -14.84
C GLY A 238 5.42 -19.32 -14.52
N ASN A 239 4.80 -19.60 -13.37
CA ASN A 239 4.42 -20.94 -12.95
C ASN A 239 2.93 -20.90 -12.59
N ILE A 240 2.19 -21.97 -12.89
CA ILE A 240 0.79 -22.14 -12.45
C ILE A 240 0.65 -23.42 -11.65
N ILE A 241 -0.13 -23.39 -10.57
CA ILE A 241 -0.44 -24.54 -9.72
C ILE A 241 -1.94 -24.58 -9.45
N ALA A 242 -2.49 -25.78 -9.28
CA ALA A 242 -3.84 -26.02 -8.80
C ALA A 242 -3.76 -26.74 -7.43
N ASN A 243 -4.57 -26.30 -6.48
CA ASN A 243 -4.71 -26.91 -5.15
C ASN A 243 -6.17 -27.36 -4.99
N LEU A 244 -6.39 -28.66 -4.79
CA LEU A 244 -7.70 -29.29 -4.76
C LEU A 244 -7.99 -29.81 -3.35
N PHE A 245 -8.85 -29.11 -2.60
CA PHE A 245 -9.19 -29.48 -1.24
C PHE A 245 -10.45 -30.37 -1.23
N GLU A 246 -10.33 -31.65 -0.87
CA GLU A 246 -11.49 -32.57 -0.78
C GLU A 246 -12.52 -32.06 0.25
N ALA A 247 -13.81 -32.21 -0.07
CA ALA A 247 -14.91 -31.81 0.82
C ALA A 247 -14.81 -32.46 2.23
N PRO A 248 -15.05 -31.71 3.32
CA PRO A 248 -14.86 -32.19 4.68
C PRO A 248 -15.78 -33.38 5.00
N ASN A 249 -15.22 -34.40 5.66
CA ASN A 249 -15.94 -35.64 5.98
C ASN A 249 -16.82 -35.50 7.24
N ASN A 250 -16.72 -34.39 7.97
CA ASN A 250 -17.38 -34.14 9.26
C ASN A 250 -18.65 -33.29 9.17
N ILE A 251 -19.29 -33.24 8.00
CA ILE A 251 -20.58 -32.57 7.72
C ILE A 251 -21.81 -33.22 8.40
N LYS A 252 -21.62 -34.11 9.38
CA LYS A 252 -22.70 -34.70 10.19
C LYS A 252 -22.28 -34.88 11.65
N PRO A 253 -23.21 -34.75 12.63
CA PRO A 253 -22.89 -34.94 14.04
C PRO A 253 -22.36 -36.34 14.43
N GLU A 254 -22.66 -37.38 13.65
CA GLU A 254 -22.08 -38.72 13.79
C GLU A 254 -20.66 -38.88 13.22
N GLU A 255 -20.23 -37.98 12.34
CA GLU A 255 -18.92 -37.99 11.67
C GLU A 255 -17.96 -36.91 12.26
N ALA A 256 -18.43 -36.17 13.27
CA ALA A 256 -17.71 -35.10 13.95
C ALA A 256 -16.31 -35.50 14.47
N ILE A 257 -15.33 -34.62 14.27
CA ILE A 257 -13.91 -34.84 14.61
C ILE A 257 -13.64 -34.60 16.11
N GLU A 258 -12.77 -35.40 16.72
CA GLU A 258 -12.32 -35.23 18.12
C GLU A 258 -11.16 -34.22 18.20
N LEU A 259 -11.35 -33.14 18.95
CA LEU A 259 -10.32 -32.17 19.32
C LEU A 259 -9.68 -32.55 20.66
N PHE A 260 -8.40 -32.22 20.81
CA PHE A 260 -7.61 -32.49 22.01
C PHE A 260 -7.11 -31.17 22.63
N ASP A 261 -6.96 -31.18 23.96
CA ASP A 261 -6.56 -30.02 24.77
C ASP A 261 -5.29 -29.33 24.25
N GLY A 262 -5.45 -28.08 23.80
CA GLY A 262 -4.37 -27.24 23.26
C GLY A 262 -3.85 -27.69 21.89
N GLN A 263 -4.50 -28.65 21.22
CA GLN A 263 -4.14 -29.09 19.88
C GLN A 263 -5.05 -28.42 18.84
N SER A 264 -4.45 -27.52 18.06
CA SER A 264 -5.04 -26.93 16.86
C SER A 264 -5.31 -28.01 15.78
N HIS A 265 -6.39 -27.81 15.02
CA HIS A 265 -6.83 -28.66 13.92
C HIS A 265 -7.21 -27.80 12.70
N GLY A 266 -6.55 -28.05 11.58
CA GLY A 266 -6.78 -27.35 10.32
C GLY A 266 -5.60 -27.50 9.35
N PRO A 267 -5.53 -26.67 8.28
CA PRO A 267 -6.53 -25.67 7.94
C PRO A 267 -7.88 -26.30 7.59
N ILE A 268 -8.96 -25.59 7.93
CA ILE A 268 -10.34 -25.84 7.51
C ILE A 268 -10.84 -24.66 6.66
N ALA A 269 -11.80 -24.95 5.80
CA ALA A 269 -12.49 -24.00 4.92
C ALA A 269 -13.98 -24.38 4.85
N GLY A 270 -14.83 -23.46 4.40
CA GLY A 270 -16.26 -23.66 4.25
C GLY A 270 -16.92 -22.60 3.37
N HIS A 271 -18.16 -22.85 2.97
CA HIS A 271 -19.01 -21.94 2.19
C HIS A 271 -20.45 -21.94 2.74
N ASP A 272 -21.32 -21.06 2.22
CA ASP A 272 -22.76 -21.02 2.52
C ASP A 272 -23.37 -22.44 2.55
N GLY A 273 -23.91 -22.83 3.71
CA GLY A 273 -24.60 -24.09 3.93
C GLY A 273 -23.73 -25.32 4.25
N LEU A 274 -22.47 -25.13 4.68
CA LEU A 274 -21.53 -26.20 5.02
C LEU A 274 -21.26 -26.33 6.53
N ASP A 275 -22.25 -26.80 7.29
CA ASP A 275 -22.10 -27.23 8.68
C ASP A 275 -20.88 -28.17 8.87
N GLN A 276 -19.92 -27.81 9.73
CA GLN A 276 -18.82 -28.71 10.11
C GLN A 276 -18.81 -29.03 11.61
N PHE A 277 -18.87 -30.33 11.93
CA PHE A 277 -18.98 -30.77 13.31
C PHE A 277 -17.64 -31.22 13.91
N PHE A 278 -17.39 -30.80 15.15
CA PHE A 278 -16.25 -31.18 15.98
C PHE A 278 -16.74 -31.55 17.39
N TYR A 279 -15.87 -32.08 18.25
CA TYR A 279 -16.18 -32.30 19.65
C TYR A 279 -14.95 -32.37 20.55
N ILE A 280 -15.15 -32.07 21.84
CA ILE A 280 -14.16 -32.30 22.89
C ILE A 280 -14.77 -33.09 24.06
N MET A 281 -13.94 -33.92 24.70
CA MET A 281 -14.32 -34.72 25.87
C MET A 281 -13.86 -34.03 27.16
N VAL A 282 -14.80 -33.49 27.93
CA VAL A 282 -14.52 -32.79 29.19
C VAL A 282 -14.52 -33.79 30.36
N ASP A 283 -13.42 -33.84 31.10
CA ASP A 283 -13.24 -34.70 32.28
C ASP A 283 -13.81 -34.06 33.58
N GLU A 284 -13.79 -34.81 34.68
CA GLU A 284 -14.12 -34.24 36.00
C GLU A 284 -13.04 -33.22 36.45
N ASN A 285 -13.47 -32.07 36.98
CA ASN A 285 -12.65 -30.98 37.52
C ASN A 285 -11.96 -30.04 36.49
N ILE A 286 -12.39 -30.03 35.22
CA ILE A 286 -12.00 -28.93 34.31
C ILE A 286 -12.62 -27.60 34.77
N GLU A 287 -11.80 -26.56 34.87
CA GLU A 287 -12.21 -25.27 35.44
C GLU A 287 -12.72 -24.26 34.41
N ARG A 288 -12.14 -24.23 33.21
CA ARG A 288 -12.58 -23.44 32.05
C ARG A 288 -12.37 -24.26 30.77
N LEU A 289 -13.27 -24.11 29.81
CA LEU A 289 -13.09 -24.55 28.42
C LEU A 289 -13.09 -23.31 27.53
N VAL A 290 -12.14 -23.23 26.61
CA VAL A 290 -12.07 -22.24 25.53
C VAL A 290 -12.00 -22.99 24.20
N ILE A 291 -12.70 -22.47 23.19
CA ILE A 291 -12.68 -22.92 21.80
C ILE A 291 -12.45 -21.67 20.95
N ASN A 292 -11.52 -21.73 20.00
CA ASN A 292 -11.09 -20.60 19.18
C ASN A 292 -10.95 -21.01 17.71
N LEU A 293 -11.22 -20.07 16.81
CA LEU A 293 -10.86 -20.12 15.39
C LEU A 293 -9.67 -19.17 15.18
N ASP A 294 -8.47 -19.71 14.98
CA ASP A 294 -7.24 -18.96 14.72
C ASP A 294 -6.91 -18.95 13.21
N ASP A 295 -6.11 -17.98 12.75
CA ASP A 295 -5.70 -17.82 11.34
C ASP A 295 -6.85 -17.68 10.32
N GLY A 296 -6.52 -17.53 9.04
CA GLY A 296 -7.48 -17.58 7.93
C GLY A 296 -8.21 -16.27 7.58
N PHE A 297 -9.27 -16.39 6.79
CA PHE A 297 -10.15 -15.29 6.36
C PHE A 297 -11.60 -15.76 6.15
N GLY A 298 -12.53 -14.81 6.06
CA GLY A 298 -13.96 -15.07 5.85
C GLY A 298 -14.76 -15.19 7.14
N GLU A 299 -16.03 -15.61 7.06
CA GLU A 299 -16.93 -15.63 8.22
C GLU A 299 -17.39 -17.07 8.55
N ALA A 300 -17.30 -17.42 9.83
CA ALA A 300 -17.79 -18.68 10.37
C ALA A 300 -18.23 -18.48 11.82
N GLN A 301 -19.35 -19.07 12.22
CA GLN A 301 -19.87 -18.94 13.58
C GLN A 301 -19.77 -20.25 14.36
N LEU A 302 -19.18 -20.21 15.56
CA LEU A 302 -19.14 -21.32 16.48
C LEU A 302 -20.48 -21.51 17.22
N PHE A 303 -20.97 -22.74 17.27
CA PHE A 303 -22.09 -23.19 18.11
C PHE A 303 -21.67 -24.42 18.93
N VAL A 304 -22.04 -24.48 20.21
CA VAL A 304 -21.52 -25.45 21.19
C VAL A 304 -22.61 -25.99 22.09
N LYS A 305 -22.68 -27.32 22.30
CA LYS A 305 -23.73 -27.98 23.11
C LYS A 305 -23.24 -29.20 23.90
N HIS A 306 -23.78 -29.40 25.11
CA HIS A 306 -23.46 -30.59 25.92
C HIS A 306 -24.26 -31.83 25.50
N GLY A 307 -23.58 -32.95 25.26
CA GLY A 307 -24.15 -34.30 25.11
C GLY A 307 -25.02 -34.56 23.88
N SER A 308 -25.24 -33.56 23.04
CA SER A 308 -26.04 -33.61 21.81
C SER A 308 -25.53 -32.57 20.84
N SER A 309 -25.85 -32.70 19.55
CA SER A 309 -25.44 -31.71 18.55
C SER A 309 -26.04 -30.33 18.84
N PRO A 310 -25.27 -29.23 18.71
CA PRO A 310 -25.87 -27.93 18.47
C PRO A 310 -26.57 -27.90 17.11
N ASP A 311 -27.40 -26.88 16.97
CA ASP A 311 -27.91 -26.26 15.75
C ASP A 311 -28.12 -24.76 16.07
N PRO A 312 -28.23 -23.85 15.09
CA PRO A 312 -28.30 -22.41 15.36
C PRO A 312 -29.45 -21.99 16.30
N LEU A 313 -30.57 -22.72 16.30
CA LEU A 313 -31.74 -22.47 17.15
C LEU A 313 -31.68 -23.16 18.51
N ASN A 314 -30.77 -24.13 18.72
CA ASN A 314 -30.73 -25.01 19.89
C ASN A 314 -29.28 -25.41 20.26
N HIS A 315 -28.40 -24.43 20.41
CA HIS A 315 -27.09 -24.57 21.06
C HIS A 315 -27.17 -24.45 22.61
N ASP A 316 -26.06 -24.58 23.33
CA ASP A 316 -25.93 -24.15 24.74
C ASP A 316 -25.10 -22.85 24.85
N PHE A 317 -24.07 -22.70 24.01
CA PHE A 317 -23.31 -21.48 23.75
C PHE A 317 -23.15 -21.29 22.24
N ASN A 318 -22.94 -20.06 21.80
CA ASN A 318 -22.52 -19.68 20.46
C ASN A 318 -21.60 -18.45 20.51
N SER A 319 -20.89 -18.17 19.45
CA SER A 319 -20.08 -16.96 19.33
C SER A 319 -20.88 -15.75 18.86
N ILE A 320 -20.23 -14.59 18.84
CA ILE A 320 -20.87 -13.28 18.65
C ILE A 320 -20.15 -12.43 17.59
N ALA A 321 -18.88 -12.72 17.28
CA ALA A 321 -18.14 -12.11 16.17
C ALA A 321 -17.64 -13.25 15.25
N PRO A 322 -18.33 -13.55 14.14
CA PRO A 322 -17.96 -14.66 13.26
C PRO A 322 -16.66 -14.35 12.48
N GLY A 323 -15.90 -15.40 12.12
CA GLY A 323 -14.68 -15.30 11.31
C GLY A 323 -13.38 -15.61 12.04
N PRO A 324 -12.21 -15.21 11.50
CA PRO A 324 -10.91 -15.47 12.12
C PRO A 324 -10.76 -14.69 13.43
N SER A 325 -10.26 -15.35 14.48
CA SER A 325 -10.25 -14.94 15.90
C SER A 325 -11.53 -15.20 16.70
N ASP A 326 -12.52 -15.92 16.15
CA ASP A 326 -13.78 -16.21 16.87
C ASP A 326 -13.57 -17.16 18.07
N THR A 327 -13.99 -16.74 19.27
CA THR A 327 -13.78 -17.44 20.54
C THR A 327 -15.07 -17.69 21.35
N ILE A 328 -15.26 -18.92 21.81
CA ILE A 328 -16.18 -19.30 22.89
C ILE A 328 -15.40 -19.75 24.13
N GLY A 329 -15.51 -19.01 25.23
CA GLY A 329 -14.91 -19.40 26.52
C GLY A 329 -15.91 -19.40 27.68
N PHE A 330 -15.97 -20.49 28.47
CA PHE A 330 -16.86 -20.58 29.64
C PHE A 330 -16.30 -21.39 30.82
N ASN A 331 -16.65 -20.96 32.03
CA ASN A 331 -16.17 -21.54 33.29
C ASN A 331 -17.06 -22.70 33.79
N ASN A 332 -16.43 -23.71 34.40
CA ASN A 332 -17.03 -24.92 35.00
C ASN A 332 -17.85 -25.78 34.00
N PRO A 333 -17.26 -26.22 32.86
CA PRO A 333 -17.96 -27.08 31.91
C PRO A 333 -18.44 -28.39 32.57
N LYS A 334 -19.62 -28.86 32.15
CA LYS A 334 -20.18 -30.16 32.57
C LYS A 334 -19.30 -31.30 32.01
N PRO A 335 -18.90 -32.31 32.79
CA PRO A 335 -18.19 -33.47 32.25
C PRO A 335 -18.98 -34.23 31.17
N GLY A 336 -18.28 -34.80 30.19
CA GLY A 336 -18.83 -35.52 29.04
C GLY A 336 -18.51 -34.87 27.68
N LYS A 337 -19.12 -35.38 26.62
CA LYS A 337 -18.95 -34.86 25.24
C LYS A 337 -19.57 -33.46 25.13
N TRP A 338 -18.79 -32.49 24.68
CA TRP A 338 -19.28 -31.23 24.13
C TRP A 338 -19.15 -31.29 22.62
N VAL A 339 -20.25 -31.11 21.90
CA VAL A 339 -20.27 -31.06 20.43
C VAL A 339 -20.20 -29.60 20.01
N ILE A 340 -19.41 -29.35 18.98
CA ILE A 340 -19.11 -28.05 18.38
C ILE A 340 -19.59 -28.12 16.92
N LEU A 341 -20.16 -27.04 16.43
CA LEU A 341 -20.51 -26.79 15.04
C LEU A 341 -19.77 -25.51 14.64
N VAL A 342 -19.09 -25.56 13.50
CA VAL A 342 -18.69 -24.38 12.72
C VAL A 342 -19.76 -24.22 11.66
N ASP A 343 -20.55 -23.15 11.77
CA ASP A 343 -21.67 -22.80 10.89
C ASP A 343 -21.24 -21.71 9.90
N THR A 344 -21.79 -21.70 8.69
CA THR A 344 -21.31 -20.85 7.59
C THR A 344 -22.45 -20.22 6.78
N GLU A 345 -22.61 -18.91 6.96
CA GLU A 345 -23.48 -18.06 6.13
C GLU A 345 -22.71 -17.45 4.93
N SER A 346 -21.37 -17.44 4.95
CA SER A 346 -20.52 -17.02 3.84
C SER A 346 -19.26 -17.89 3.70
N VAL A 347 -18.31 -17.50 2.86
CA VAL A 347 -17.07 -18.25 2.59
C VAL A 347 -16.04 -18.00 3.69
N PHE A 348 -15.37 -19.05 4.17
CA PHE A 348 -14.15 -18.96 4.98
C PHE A 348 -13.07 -19.96 4.53
N ALA A 349 -11.80 -19.61 4.73
CA ALA A 349 -10.69 -20.51 4.39
C ALA A 349 -9.42 -20.27 5.23
N ASN A 350 -8.57 -21.30 5.30
CA ASN A 350 -7.29 -21.32 6.02
C ASN A 350 -7.39 -21.10 7.55
N VAL A 351 -8.57 -21.30 8.14
CA VAL A 351 -8.81 -21.18 9.58
C VAL A 351 -8.39 -22.46 10.30
N ASN A 352 -7.96 -22.34 11.56
CA ASN A 352 -7.52 -23.42 12.43
C ASN A 352 -8.37 -23.46 13.71
N ILE A 353 -9.11 -24.55 13.96
CA ILE A 353 -9.91 -24.68 15.19
C ILE A 353 -9.07 -25.26 16.34
N THR A 354 -9.03 -24.56 17.47
CA THR A 354 -8.31 -24.98 18.69
C THR A 354 -9.28 -25.07 19.87
N ALA A 355 -9.14 -26.09 20.71
CA ALA A 355 -9.90 -26.19 21.97
C ALA A 355 -8.97 -26.49 23.15
N SER A 356 -9.06 -25.70 24.22
CA SER A 356 -8.15 -25.72 25.36
C SER A 356 -8.88 -25.77 26.71
N PHE A 357 -8.25 -26.45 27.67
CA PHE A 357 -8.63 -26.38 29.08
C PHE A 357 -7.75 -25.35 29.80
N GLU A 358 -8.38 -24.46 30.55
CA GLU A 358 -7.70 -23.38 31.25
C GLU A 358 -8.02 -23.36 32.75
N ASP A 359 -7.16 -22.70 33.51
CA ASP A 359 -7.43 -22.32 34.90
C ASP A 359 -8.70 -21.45 34.97
N LYS A 360 -9.42 -21.52 36.09
CA LYS A 360 -10.62 -20.69 36.29
C LYS A 360 -10.31 -19.21 36.17
N TYR A 361 -11.05 -18.49 35.34
CA TYR A 361 -10.98 -17.02 35.34
C TYR A 361 -11.54 -16.48 36.66
N LEU A 362 -10.64 -16.12 37.58
CA LEU A 362 -10.93 -15.54 38.89
C LEU A 362 -10.58 -14.05 38.85
N TRP A 363 -11.57 -13.22 38.58
CA TRP A 363 -11.44 -11.77 38.67
C TRP A 363 -11.09 -11.34 40.11
N GLU A 364 -9.87 -10.85 40.34
CA GLU A 364 -9.54 -10.10 41.55
C GLU A 364 -9.96 -8.64 41.36
N PRO A 365 -10.55 -7.97 42.39
CA PRO A 365 -10.88 -6.56 42.30
C PRO A 365 -9.60 -5.71 42.19
N VAL A 366 -9.33 -5.19 40.99
CA VAL A 366 -8.20 -4.30 40.75
C VAL A 366 -8.43 -3.02 41.56
N LEU A 367 -7.57 -2.77 42.56
CA LEU A 367 -7.73 -1.66 43.51
C LEU A 367 -7.38 -0.28 42.93
N ASN A 368 -7.01 -0.22 41.65
CA ASN A 368 -6.67 0.98 40.89
C ASN A 368 -7.45 0.96 39.57
N PRO A 369 -7.90 2.10 39.04
CA PRO A 369 -8.52 2.15 37.71
C PRO A 369 -7.50 1.86 36.59
N ILE A 370 -7.96 1.24 35.51
CA ILE A 370 -7.15 0.84 34.34
C ILE A 370 -7.11 1.98 33.33
N GLN A 371 -5.95 2.27 32.71
CA GLN A 371 -5.87 3.25 31.63
C GLN A 371 -6.32 2.62 30.30
N LEU A 372 -7.09 3.37 29.51
CA LEU A 372 -7.36 3.07 28.10
C LEU A 372 -6.54 4.02 27.22
N TYR A 373 -6.08 3.52 26.08
CA TYR A 373 -5.34 4.26 25.06
C TYR A 373 -6.16 4.33 23.76
N ASN A 374 -5.89 5.32 22.91
CA ASN A 374 -6.70 5.60 21.73
C ASN A 374 -6.71 4.41 20.77
N GLY A 375 -7.88 3.84 20.48
CA GLY A 375 -8.03 2.64 19.65
C GLY A 375 -7.59 1.31 20.29
N GLU A 376 -7.08 1.31 21.52
CA GLU A 376 -6.62 0.07 22.17
C GLU A 376 -7.80 -0.70 22.80
N VAL A 377 -8.14 -1.85 22.20
CA VAL A 377 -9.20 -2.75 22.70
C VAL A 377 -8.70 -3.53 23.92
N PHE A 378 -9.38 -3.37 25.05
CA PHE A 378 -9.15 -4.15 26.27
C PHE A 378 -10.16 -5.29 26.38
N SER A 379 -9.69 -6.53 26.18
CA SER A 379 -10.54 -7.74 26.12
C SER A 379 -9.78 -9.01 26.57
N PRO A 380 -10.48 -10.14 26.81
CA PRO A 380 -11.91 -10.29 27.04
C PRO A 380 -12.25 -10.27 28.56
N ILE A 381 -13.21 -9.43 28.96
CA ILE A 381 -13.64 -9.24 30.34
C ILE A 381 -14.70 -10.28 30.73
N SER A 382 -14.60 -10.85 31.93
CA SER A 382 -15.64 -11.72 32.53
C SER A 382 -15.77 -11.48 34.04
N ALA A 383 -16.98 -11.24 34.55
CA ALA A 383 -17.22 -10.87 35.95
C ALA A 383 -18.66 -11.10 36.42
N PRO A 384 -18.89 -11.43 37.71
CA PRO A 384 -20.24 -11.64 38.25
C PRO A 384 -21.02 -10.34 38.48
N GLY A 385 -22.34 -10.45 38.51
CA GLY A 385 -23.28 -9.35 38.78
C GLY A 385 -23.06 -8.69 40.15
N GLY A 386 -23.14 -7.36 40.19
CA GLY A 386 -22.86 -6.53 41.36
C GLY A 386 -21.39 -6.10 41.51
N VAL A 387 -20.54 -6.39 40.51
CA VAL A 387 -19.18 -5.85 40.40
C VAL A 387 -19.20 -4.47 39.72
N GLN A 388 -18.26 -3.60 40.08
CA GLN A 388 -17.91 -2.40 39.33
C GLN A 388 -16.43 -2.50 38.93
N MET A 389 -16.11 -2.08 37.71
CA MET A 389 -14.75 -1.88 37.22
C MET A 389 -14.57 -0.41 36.85
N ASP A 390 -13.42 0.15 37.17
CA ASP A 390 -13.10 1.55 36.88
C ASP A 390 -11.94 1.62 35.87
N PHE A 391 -12.11 2.47 34.85
CA PHE A 391 -11.17 2.77 33.79
C PHE A 391 -10.96 4.29 33.71
N PHE A 392 -9.95 4.74 32.95
CA PHE A 392 -9.78 6.16 32.65
C PHE A 392 -9.10 6.41 31.30
N VAL A 393 -9.39 7.58 30.74
CA VAL A 393 -8.68 8.20 29.62
C VAL A 393 -8.02 9.48 30.14
N GLU A 394 -6.88 9.86 29.57
CA GLU A 394 -6.19 11.12 29.88
C GLU A 394 -5.87 11.83 28.56
N LEU A 395 -6.50 12.99 28.33
CA LEU A 395 -6.36 13.78 27.11
C LEU A 395 -5.36 14.92 27.34
N ASP A 396 -4.29 14.99 26.54
CA ASP A 396 -3.28 16.05 26.59
C ASP A 396 -3.81 17.39 26.03
N GLN A 397 -4.78 17.34 25.11
CA GLN A 397 -5.41 18.50 24.48
C GLN A 397 -6.96 18.41 24.50
N SER A 398 -7.63 19.29 23.76
CA SER A 398 -9.09 19.24 23.55
C SER A 398 -9.32 18.66 22.17
N GLU A 399 -10.10 17.59 22.08
CA GLU A 399 -10.48 16.91 20.83
C GLU A 399 -11.93 17.29 20.46
N SER A 400 -12.36 17.10 19.21
CA SER A 400 -13.77 17.28 18.83
C SER A 400 -14.68 16.26 19.54
N MET A 401 -14.22 15.01 19.68
CA MET A 401 -15.01 13.90 20.19
C MET A 401 -14.15 12.89 20.99
N LEU A 402 -14.72 12.36 22.08
CA LEU A 402 -14.25 11.18 22.81
C LEU A 402 -15.40 10.18 22.89
N THR A 403 -15.21 8.99 22.34
CA THR A 403 -16.21 7.91 22.29
C THR A 403 -15.70 6.69 23.05
N ILE A 404 -16.51 6.14 23.95
CA ILE A 404 -16.14 5.02 24.82
C ILE A 404 -17.20 3.93 24.66
N GLU A 405 -16.78 2.74 24.26
CA GLU A 405 -17.71 1.70 23.82
C GLU A 405 -17.38 0.34 24.42
N THR A 406 -18.39 -0.37 24.91
CA THR A 406 -18.31 -1.80 25.17
C THR A 406 -19.05 -2.58 24.10
N PHE A 407 -18.48 -3.71 23.69
CA PHE A 407 -19.00 -4.56 22.64
C PHE A 407 -18.71 -6.03 22.92
N ALA A 408 -19.38 -6.92 22.18
CA ALA A 408 -19.32 -8.37 22.32
C ALA A 408 -19.70 -8.89 23.73
N GLY A 409 -19.51 -10.20 23.93
CA GLY A 409 -19.81 -10.90 25.17
C GLY A 409 -21.30 -11.07 25.46
N ARG A 410 -21.60 -11.52 26.67
CA ARG A 410 -22.97 -11.72 27.18
C ARG A 410 -23.08 -11.17 28.58
N GLY A 411 -24.27 -10.70 28.95
CA GLY A 411 -24.62 -10.28 30.31
C GLY A 411 -25.53 -9.06 30.31
N ASP A 412 -25.39 -8.22 31.34
CA ASP A 412 -26.13 -6.97 31.52
C ASP A 412 -25.23 -6.01 32.31
N LEU A 413 -24.90 -4.84 31.75
CA LEU A 413 -24.02 -3.84 32.36
C LEU A 413 -24.58 -2.42 32.22
N LEU A 414 -23.91 -1.47 32.87
CA LEU A 414 -24.14 -0.05 32.70
C LEU A 414 -22.79 0.66 32.65
N LEU A 415 -22.48 1.27 31.51
CA LEU A 415 -21.30 2.10 31.34
C LEU A 415 -21.63 3.56 31.71
N THR A 416 -20.71 4.20 32.42
CA THR A 416 -20.80 5.62 32.81
C THR A 416 -19.45 6.31 32.66
N ALA A 417 -19.46 7.58 32.29
CA ALA A 417 -18.24 8.39 32.12
C ALA A 417 -18.41 9.77 32.75
N SER A 418 -17.31 10.35 33.26
CA SER A 418 -17.32 11.68 33.85
C SER A 418 -16.00 12.43 33.65
N GLY A 419 -16.11 13.73 33.37
CA GLY A 419 -14.97 14.60 33.07
C GLY A 419 -15.42 16.04 32.79
N MET A 420 -14.49 16.88 32.35
CA MET A 420 -14.79 18.28 32.00
C MET A 420 -15.08 18.41 30.51
N VAL A 421 -16.16 19.11 30.16
CA VAL A 421 -16.56 19.38 28.78
C VAL A 421 -16.58 20.89 28.53
N SER A 422 -16.06 21.30 27.37
CA SER A 422 -16.01 22.70 26.93
C SER A 422 -17.33 23.13 26.30
N SER A 423 -18.14 23.92 27.02
CA SER A 423 -19.41 24.42 26.46
C SER A 423 -19.18 25.50 25.40
N VAL A 424 -19.51 25.18 24.15
CA VAL A 424 -19.79 26.15 23.08
C VAL A 424 -21.16 26.79 23.39
N PRO A 425 -21.30 28.13 23.36
CA PRO A 425 -22.56 28.77 23.74
C PRO A 425 -23.66 28.58 22.68
N ASP A 426 -24.83 28.09 23.12
CA ASP A 426 -26.04 27.89 22.31
C ASP A 426 -26.31 29.05 21.33
N PHE A 427 -26.25 28.77 20.03
CA PHE A 427 -26.55 29.74 18.97
C PHE A 427 -27.98 29.63 18.41
N ASP A 428 -28.88 28.83 19.02
CA ASP A 428 -30.33 28.83 18.71
C ASP A 428 -31.06 30.09 19.26
N GLY A 429 -30.30 31.16 19.50
CA GLY A 429 -30.79 32.50 19.79
C GLY A 429 -31.36 33.17 18.54
N GLY A 430 -32.61 32.85 18.20
CA GLY A 430 -33.36 33.47 17.10
C GLY A 430 -33.36 35.02 17.13
N PRO A 431 -33.64 35.69 15.99
CA PRO A 431 -32.98 36.96 15.62
C PRO A 431 -33.13 38.22 16.50
N ASP A 432 -33.86 38.20 17.62
CA ASP A 432 -34.22 39.42 18.38
C ASP A 432 -33.29 39.74 19.58
N ASP A 433 -32.55 38.78 20.15
CA ASP A 433 -31.79 39.02 21.40
C ASP A 433 -30.42 39.71 21.21
N ARG A 434 -30.08 40.10 19.97
CA ARG A 434 -28.92 40.95 19.63
C ARG A 434 -29.00 42.40 20.19
N ARG A 435 -29.77 42.64 21.25
CA ARG A 435 -30.04 43.97 21.84
C ARG A 435 -29.60 44.11 23.30
N ASN A 436 -29.40 43.02 24.03
CA ASN A 436 -28.84 43.04 25.39
C ASN A 436 -27.45 42.42 25.37
N GLY A 437 -26.41 43.24 25.22
CA GLY A 437 -25.01 42.80 25.13
C GLY A 437 -24.50 42.14 26.41
N ARG A 438 -24.86 40.87 26.60
CA ARG A 438 -24.20 39.91 27.48
C ARG A 438 -23.50 38.91 26.58
N GLN A 439 -22.17 38.89 26.63
CA GLN A 439 -21.44 37.74 26.11
C GLN A 439 -21.81 36.54 26.99
N ALA A 440 -22.25 35.44 26.38
CA ALA A 440 -22.15 34.15 27.04
C ALA A 440 -20.66 33.90 27.31
N GLN A 441 -20.32 33.53 28.54
CA GLN A 441 -18.97 33.07 28.84
C GLN A 441 -18.94 31.58 28.53
N SER A 442 -17.94 31.11 27.78
CA SER A 442 -17.67 29.67 27.70
C SER A 442 -17.37 29.15 29.11
N GLY A 443 -18.00 28.03 29.46
CA GLY A 443 -17.83 27.35 30.74
C GLY A 443 -17.28 25.95 30.52
N GLN A 444 -16.31 25.55 31.34
CA GLN A 444 -16.05 24.12 31.54
C GLN A 444 -17.07 23.63 32.58
N GLU A 445 -17.94 22.71 32.18
CA GLU A 445 -18.86 22.02 33.09
C GLU A 445 -18.45 20.56 33.24
N ASN A 446 -18.64 20.01 34.44
CA ASN A 446 -18.22 18.65 34.75
C ASN A 446 -19.39 17.69 34.50
N SER A 447 -19.48 17.13 33.29
CA SER A 447 -20.55 16.22 32.89
C SER A 447 -20.41 14.85 33.54
N ILE A 448 -21.55 14.20 33.77
CA ILE A 448 -21.66 12.76 34.03
C ILE A 448 -22.61 12.22 32.98
N LEU A 449 -22.13 11.30 32.16
CA LEU A 449 -22.86 10.70 31.06
C LEU A 449 -23.12 9.22 31.37
N PHE A 450 -24.28 8.75 30.92
CA PHE A 450 -24.72 7.37 30.99
C PHE A 450 -24.81 6.86 29.56
N SER A 451 -24.35 5.64 29.34
CA SER A 451 -24.40 4.98 28.02
C SER A 451 -25.80 4.89 27.44
N GLN A 452 -25.86 4.92 26.11
CA GLN A 452 -27.00 4.39 25.35
C GLN A 452 -26.60 2.99 24.86
N GLY A 453 -27.48 2.00 25.07
CA GLY A 453 -27.15 0.58 24.90
C GLY A 453 -28.08 -0.32 25.72
N ASP A 454 -28.07 -1.62 25.41
CA ASP A 454 -28.79 -2.69 26.11
C ASP A 454 -27.87 -3.93 26.21
N GLY A 455 -27.82 -4.59 27.37
CA GLY A 455 -27.05 -5.83 27.55
C GLY A 455 -25.56 -5.59 27.80
N THR A 456 -24.70 -5.85 26.82
CA THR A 456 -23.24 -5.60 26.89
C THR A 456 -22.72 -4.62 25.84
N GLU A 457 -23.56 -4.20 24.91
CA GLU A 457 -23.27 -3.19 23.89
C GLU A 457 -23.72 -1.81 24.39
N HIS A 458 -22.75 -0.94 24.71
CA HIS A 458 -23.00 0.36 25.34
C HIS A 458 -22.00 1.41 24.84
N SER A 459 -22.49 2.50 24.26
CA SER A 459 -21.67 3.62 23.79
C SER A 459 -21.92 4.90 24.60
N ILE A 460 -20.85 5.67 24.82
CA ILE A 460 -20.86 7.05 25.35
C ILE A 460 -20.02 7.94 24.43
N SER A 461 -20.68 8.83 23.70
CA SER A 461 -20.05 9.93 22.99
C SER A 461 -19.97 11.20 23.85
N ILE A 462 -18.81 11.84 23.88
CA ILE A 462 -18.53 13.10 24.58
C ILE A 462 -18.04 14.11 23.54
N TRP A 463 -18.82 15.17 23.30
CA TRP A 463 -18.48 16.24 22.38
C TRP A 463 -17.67 17.35 23.07
N ASN A 464 -16.62 17.85 22.41
CA ASN A 464 -15.68 18.86 22.95
C ASN A 464 -15.15 18.54 24.37
N PRO A 465 -14.62 17.32 24.62
CA PRO A 465 -13.93 17.02 25.88
C PRO A 465 -12.78 18.01 26.11
N ALA A 466 -12.64 18.50 27.35
CA ALA A 466 -11.56 19.39 27.74
C ALA A 466 -10.30 18.59 28.16
N PRO A 467 -9.08 19.15 28.01
CA PRO A 467 -7.85 18.47 28.40
C PRO A 467 -7.88 18.01 29.87
N GLY A 468 -7.47 16.77 30.12
CA GLY A 468 -7.44 16.16 31.44
C GLY A 468 -7.98 14.73 31.49
N ARG A 469 -8.21 14.25 32.71
CA ARG A 469 -8.55 12.85 32.99
C ARG A 469 -10.07 12.63 33.06
N PHE A 470 -10.57 11.68 32.28
CA PHE A 470 -11.94 11.20 32.27
C PHE A 470 -12.02 9.89 33.05
N GLU A 471 -12.88 9.83 34.07
CA GLU A 471 -13.10 8.62 34.88
C GLU A 471 -14.30 7.85 34.29
N ILE A 472 -14.13 6.55 34.07
CA ILE A 472 -15.09 5.67 33.41
C ILE A 472 -15.42 4.53 34.36
N SER A 473 -16.70 4.25 34.62
CA SER A 473 -17.12 3.16 35.50
C SER A 473 -18.10 2.23 34.78
N MET A 474 -17.70 0.97 34.66
CA MET A 474 -18.50 -0.14 34.13
C MET A 474 -19.12 -0.91 35.30
N ILE A 475 -20.45 -0.86 35.44
CA ILE A 475 -21.21 -1.48 36.53
C ILE A 475 -21.91 -2.72 36.00
N ILE A 476 -21.54 -3.90 36.51
CA ILE A 476 -22.08 -5.19 36.07
C ILE A 476 -23.40 -5.46 36.79
N LEU A 477 -24.51 -5.53 36.05
CA LEU A 477 -25.86 -5.73 36.57
C LEU A 477 -26.21 -7.22 36.69
N GLN A 478 -25.80 -8.04 35.71
CA GLN A 478 -25.87 -9.49 35.71
C GLN A 478 -24.53 -10.07 35.21
N ASP A 479 -24.19 -11.32 35.59
CA ASP A 479 -22.91 -11.97 35.26
C ASP A 479 -22.51 -11.78 33.78
N ILE A 480 -21.41 -11.08 33.52
CA ILE A 480 -20.85 -10.87 32.17
C ILE A 480 -19.75 -11.88 31.82
N SER A 481 -19.63 -12.21 30.54
CA SER A 481 -18.54 -13.03 29.99
C SER A 481 -18.24 -12.65 28.54
N GLY A 482 -16.96 -12.41 28.22
CA GLY A 482 -16.48 -12.13 26.86
C GLY A 482 -16.63 -10.67 26.37
N VAL A 483 -16.80 -9.71 27.27
CA VAL A 483 -17.03 -8.29 26.92
C VAL A 483 -15.70 -7.59 26.62
N SER A 484 -15.67 -6.75 25.58
CA SER A 484 -14.56 -5.85 25.25
C SER A 484 -14.90 -4.41 25.62
N ILE A 485 -13.88 -3.57 25.84
CA ILE A 485 -14.02 -2.12 25.92
C ILE A 485 -12.94 -1.41 25.10
N VAL A 486 -13.29 -0.33 24.42
CA VAL A 486 -12.37 0.56 23.69
C VAL A 486 -12.69 2.02 24.02
N ALA A 487 -11.71 2.90 23.85
CA ALA A 487 -11.91 4.34 23.89
C ALA A 487 -11.17 5.01 22.72
N ASN A 488 -11.91 5.79 21.95
CA ASN A 488 -11.43 6.49 20.77
C ASN A 488 -11.56 8.01 21.00
N TRP A 489 -10.62 8.82 20.50
CA TRP A 489 -10.73 10.27 20.49
C TRP A 489 -9.93 10.91 19.34
N GLY A 490 -10.42 12.04 18.84
CA GLY A 490 -9.85 12.75 17.71
C GLY A 490 -10.78 13.85 17.19
N ASP A 491 -10.40 14.48 16.09
CA ASP A 491 -11.19 15.54 15.46
C ASP A 491 -12.18 15.03 14.41
N ASP A 492 -11.90 13.91 13.74
CA ASP A 492 -12.85 13.19 12.88
C ASP A 492 -13.27 11.84 13.49
N MET A 493 -14.58 11.58 13.41
CA MET A 493 -15.22 10.29 13.71
C MET A 493 -16.49 10.17 12.88
N ASN A 494 -16.32 9.67 11.66
CA ASN A 494 -17.40 9.00 10.93
C ASN A 494 -17.06 7.50 10.85
N ASP A 495 -18.04 6.69 10.43
CA ASP A 495 -17.85 5.25 10.22
C ASP A 495 -16.77 4.94 9.18
N ASP A 496 -16.26 3.71 9.27
CA ASP A 496 -15.35 3.01 8.35
C ASP A 496 -13.87 3.45 8.27
N ASN A 497 -13.04 2.58 8.85
CA ASN A 497 -11.60 2.36 8.64
C ASN A 497 -10.56 3.30 9.29
N VAL A 498 -9.37 2.71 9.44
CA VAL A 498 -8.20 3.27 10.13
C VAL A 498 -7.65 4.46 9.35
N ASP A 499 -7.87 5.67 9.86
CA ASP A 499 -7.33 6.88 9.24
C ASP A 499 -5.81 7.00 9.47
N ILE A 500 -5.06 6.68 8.43
CA ILE A 500 -3.61 6.88 8.36
C ILE A 500 -3.41 8.34 7.99
N VAL A 501 -2.70 9.10 8.84
CA VAL A 501 -2.33 10.50 8.54
C VAL A 501 -1.62 10.55 7.18
N LYS A 502 -2.36 10.98 6.15
CA LYS A 502 -1.94 11.05 4.75
C LYS A 502 -0.96 12.21 4.62
N GLU A 503 0.34 11.92 4.77
CA GLU A 503 1.40 12.91 4.52
C GLU A 503 1.28 13.41 3.07
N VAL A 504 0.78 14.64 2.90
CA VAL A 504 0.49 15.22 1.59
C VAL A 504 1.80 15.54 0.88
N MET A 505 2.09 14.80 -0.18
CA MET A 505 3.33 14.92 -0.93
C MET A 505 3.38 16.24 -1.70
N SER A 506 4.52 16.93 -1.59
CA SER A 506 4.90 17.99 -2.53
C SER A 506 5.02 17.43 -3.96
N CYS A 507 5.04 18.32 -4.96
CA CYS A 507 5.25 17.89 -6.35
C CYS A 507 6.58 17.14 -6.55
N GLU A 508 7.61 17.44 -5.76
CA GLU A 508 8.91 16.75 -5.84
C GLU A 508 8.88 15.35 -5.23
N GLU A 509 8.19 15.17 -4.10
CA GLU A 509 7.99 13.86 -3.47
C GLU A 509 7.09 12.99 -4.33
N TYR A 510 5.99 13.54 -4.84
CA TYR A 510 5.08 12.85 -5.76
C TYR A 510 5.77 12.46 -7.08
N ALA A 511 6.58 13.35 -7.67
CA ALA A 511 7.39 13.02 -8.84
C ALA A 511 8.45 11.94 -8.53
N SER A 512 9.04 11.94 -7.32
CA SER A 512 10.01 10.92 -6.91
C SER A 512 9.35 9.56 -6.67
N TYR A 513 8.14 9.55 -6.09
CA TYR A 513 7.30 8.36 -5.92
C TYR A 513 6.89 7.77 -7.27
N LEU A 514 6.30 8.59 -8.16
CA LEU A 514 5.97 8.16 -9.53
C LEU A 514 7.19 7.64 -10.29
N PHE A 515 8.37 8.20 -10.05
CA PHE A 515 9.61 7.67 -10.62
C PHE A 515 9.96 6.30 -10.04
N SER A 516 9.95 6.12 -8.72
CA SER A 516 10.33 4.85 -8.08
C SER A 516 9.37 3.69 -8.35
N GLU A 517 8.09 3.97 -8.58
CA GLU A 517 7.10 2.93 -8.94
C GLU A 517 7.22 2.49 -10.41
N ASN A 518 7.74 3.35 -11.30
CA ASN A 518 7.83 3.08 -12.73
C ASN A 518 9.26 2.77 -13.24
N ASP A 519 10.32 3.11 -12.50
CA ASP A 519 11.73 2.70 -12.78
C ASP A 519 11.93 1.22 -12.40
N GLN A 520 11.28 0.33 -13.18
CA GLN A 520 11.11 -1.08 -12.82
C GLN A 520 12.42 -1.87 -12.92
N ASP A 521 13.30 -1.53 -13.88
CA ASP A 521 14.64 -2.13 -13.95
C ASP A 521 15.68 -1.42 -13.04
N ARG A 522 15.30 -0.27 -12.45
CA ARG A 522 16.11 0.57 -11.55
C ARG A 522 17.37 1.12 -12.20
N ASN A 523 17.33 1.43 -13.50
CA ASN A 523 18.43 2.06 -14.21
C ASN A 523 18.54 3.57 -13.92
N GLY A 524 17.47 4.20 -13.38
CA GLY A 524 17.43 5.64 -13.12
C GLY A 524 16.92 6.49 -14.27
N LEU A 525 16.25 5.89 -15.27
CA LEU A 525 15.60 6.54 -16.41
C LEU A 525 14.32 5.77 -16.79
N LEU A 526 13.18 6.46 -16.88
CA LEU A 526 11.93 5.85 -17.34
C LEU A 526 11.96 5.70 -18.87
N SER A 527 12.00 4.47 -19.37
CA SER A 527 11.96 4.20 -20.82
C SER A 527 10.55 4.29 -21.42
N GLN A 528 10.44 4.23 -22.75
CA GLN A 528 9.17 4.16 -23.48
C GLN A 528 8.25 2.97 -23.13
N PHE A 529 8.73 2.01 -22.33
CA PHE A 529 7.97 0.84 -21.88
C PHE A 529 7.49 0.99 -20.42
N GLU A 530 8.17 1.82 -19.64
CA GLU A 530 7.89 2.11 -18.23
C GLU A 530 6.99 3.33 -18.08
N TRP A 531 7.15 4.33 -18.96
CA TRP A 531 6.33 5.53 -18.99
C TRP A 531 5.86 5.84 -20.41
N THR A 532 4.53 5.94 -20.60
CA THR A 532 3.91 6.03 -21.93
C THR A 532 3.66 7.46 -22.41
N ASP A 533 3.75 8.45 -21.53
CA ASP A 533 3.51 9.86 -21.86
C ASP A 533 4.82 10.67 -22.04
N PHE A 534 5.14 10.99 -23.30
CA PHE A 534 6.33 11.75 -23.69
C PHE A 534 6.17 13.27 -23.55
N ILE A 535 5.14 13.78 -22.89
CA ILE A 535 5.03 15.21 -22.52
C ILE A 535 6.19 15.66 -21.63
N TYR A 536 6.81 14.74 -20.88
CA TYR A 536 7.94 15.02 -19.97
C TYR A 536 9.32 14.63 -20.54
N ASP A 537 9.43 14.22 -21.80
CA ASP A 537 10.71 13.99 -22.51
C ASP A 537 11.21 15.33 -23.05
N LEU A 538 12.16 15.98 -22.36
CA LEU A 538 12.55 17.38 -22.62
C LEU A 538 13.71 17.51 -23.60
N ASP A 539 14.67 16.56 -23.58
CA ASP A 539 15.76 16.53 -24.56
C ASP A 539 15.40 15.76 -25.86
N GLY A 540 14.34 14.96 -25.83
CA GLY A 540 13.84 14.16 -26.95
C GLY A 540 14.56 12.81 -27.14
N ASN A 541 15.31 12.33 -26.15
CA ASN A 541 16.05 11.07 -26.22
C ASN A 541 15.16 9.82 -26.08
N LYS A 542 13.91 9.98 -25.58
CA LYS A 542 12.92 8.93 -25.30
C LYS A 542 13.14 8.11 -24.01
N GLN A 543 13.89 8.67 -23.06
CA GLN A 543 14.07 8.17 -21.70
C GLN A 543 13.96 9.37 -20.76
N ILE A 544 12.95 9.38 -19.88
CA ILE A 544 12.66 10.51 -18.99
C ILE A 544 13.48 10.31 -17.71
N ASN A 545 14.39 11.24 -17.40
CA ASN A 545 15.11 11.22 -16.12
C ASN A 545 14.35 11.98 -15.01
N ILE A 546 14.72 11.76 -13.74
CA ILE A 546 14.01 12.34 -12.60
C ILE A 546 13.95 13.88 -12.61
N LYS A 547 14.98 14.59 -13.13
CA LYS A 547 14.92 16.06 -13.28
C LYS A 547 13.89 16.47 -14.34
N GLU A 548 13.75 15.72 -15.44
CA GLU A 548 12.73 15.99 -16.47
C GLU A 548 11.31 15.76 -15.95
N LEU A 549 11.08 14.65 -15.24
CA LEU A 549 9.77 14.36 -14.64
C LEU A 549 9.40 15.42 -13.58
N LYS A 550 10.35 15.79 -12.70
CA LYS A 550 10.16 16.90 -11.75
C LYS A 550 9.88 18.22 -12.44
N GLN A 551 10.61 18.57 -13.50
CA GLN A 551 10.40 19.81 -14.25
C GLN A 551 8.97 19.94 -14.81
N GLY A 552 8.37 18.83 -15.22
CA GLY A 552 6.98 18.78 -15.69
C GLY A 552 5.96 18.89 -14.57
N LEU A 553 6.08 18.01 -13.56
CA LEU A 553 5.09 17.89 -12.48
C LEU A 553 5.14 19.06 -11.48
N CYS A 554 6.32 19.62 -11.20
CA CYS A 554 6.51 20.85 -10.43
C CYS A 554 6.36 22.14 -11.27
N SER A 555 5.59 22.11 -12.36
CA SER A 555 5.11 23.34 -12.98
C SER A 555 3.94 23.92 -12.16
N CYS A 556 3.86 25.25 -12.04
CA CYS A 556 2.96 25.94 -11.10
C CYS A 556 1.48 25.50 -11.18
N ASP A 557 0.97 25.24 -12.39
CA ASP A 557 -0.40 24.73 -12.60
C ASP A 557 -0.56 23.26 -12.14
N SER A 558 0.45 22.43 -12.34
CA SER A 558 0.44 20.98 -12.03
C SER A 558 0.74 20.70 -10.57
N GLU A 559 1.65 21.43 -9.93
CA GLU A 559 1.92 21.35 -8.50
C GLU A 559 0.63 21.60 -7.68
N LEU A 560 -0.12 22.64 -8.04
CA LEU A 560 -1.43 22.93 -7.47
C LEU A 560 -2.50 21.88 -7.80
N GLU A 561 -2.36 21.13 -8.89
CA GLU A 561 -3.31 20.06 -9.26
C GLU A 561 -3.03 18.77 -8.46
N ILE A 562 -1.76 18.39 -8.37
CA ILE A 562 -1.24 17.25 -7.60
C ILE A 562 -1.56 17.39 -6.12
N VAL A 563 -1.33 18.58 -5.53
CA VAL A 563 -1.67 18.81 -4.13
C VAL A 563 -3.18 18.80 -3.92
N TRP A 564 -3.98 19.45 -4.78
CA TRP A 564 -5.44 19.46 -4.62
C TRP A 564 -6.07 18.07 -4.80
N SER A 565 -5.55 17.24 -5.72
CA SER A 565 -6.04 15.86 -5.94
C SER A 565 -5.74 14.89 -4.79
N GLN A 566 -4.95 15.29 -3.79
CA GLN A 566 -4.70 14.48 -2.60
C GLN A 566 -5.77 14.67 -1.49
N PHE A 567 -6.69 15.63 -1.65
CA PHE A 567 -7.76 15.92 -0.69
C PHE A 567 -9.14 15.60 -1.28
N ASP A 568 -9.89 14.73 -0.61
CA ASP A 568 -11.20 14.26 -1.04
C ASP A 568 -12.36 15.21 -0.61
N ILE A 569 -12.09 16.52 -0.48
CA ILE A 569 -13.01 17.52 0.10
C ILE A 569 -13.07 18.84 -0.68
N ASP A 570 -14.27 19.43 -0.76
CA ASP A 570 -14.57 20.71 -1.47
C ASP A 570 -13.85 21.97 -0.92
N ARG A 571 -13.21 21.87 0.26
CA ARG A 571 -12.61 22.97 1.02
C ARG A 571 -11.41 22.48 1.82
N ILE A 572 -10.23 23.02 1.59
CA ILE A 572 -9.00 22.61 2.29
C ILE A 572 -8.60 23.66 3.33
N PRO A 573 -8.25 23.30 4.58
CA PRO A 573 -7.71 24.24 5.56
C PRO A 573 -6.39 24.87 5.08
N THR A 574 -6.25 26.18 5.27
CA THR A 574 -5.01 26.91 4.95
C THR A 574 -3.80 26.46 5.78
N GLN A 575 -4.03 25.85 6.95
CA GLN A 575 -2.97 25.31 7.80
C GLN A 575 -2.28 24.11 7.17
N ASP A 576 -3.03 23.18 6.58
CA ASP A 576 -2.50 21.93 6.06
C ASP A 576 -1.66 22.20 4.81
N LEU A 577 -2.18 23.06 3.92
CA LEU A 577 -1.43 23.57 2.77
C LEU A 577 -0.22 24.44 3.15
N SER A 578 -0.08 24.85 4.42
CA SER A 578 1.09 25.60 4.91
C SER A 578 2.22 24.73 5.46
N SER A 579 2.01 23.41 5.61
CA SER A 579 3.07 22.45 5.95
C SER A 579 3.88 22.02 4.72
N ILE A 580 3.28 22.10 3.53
CA ILE A 580 3.85 21.67 2.25
C ILE A 580 4.98 22.62 1.81
N ALA A 581 6.10 22.04 1.37
CA ALA A 581 7.20 22.77 0.76
C ALA A 581 6.88 23.05 -0.73
N TRP A 582 6.28 24.21 -1.00
CA TRP A 582 5.96 24.65 -2.37
C TRP A 582 7.22 25.04 -3.16
N SER A 583 7.39 24.44 -4.33
CA SER A 583 8.50 24.68 -5.27
C SER A 583 8.29 25.93 -6.13
N ASN A 584 7.04 26.36 -6.33
CA ASN A 584 6.71 27.63 -7.00
C ASN A 584 6.18 28.69 -6.02
N SER A 585 5.98 29.93 -6.51
CA SER A 585 5.55 31.06 -5.69
C SER A 585 4.06 31.03 -5.31
N PHE A 586 3.66 30.05 -4.50
CA PHE A 586 2.34 29.91 -3.89
C PHE A 586 2.36 30.28 -2.39
N SER A 587 1.19 30.67 -1.85
CA SER A 587 1.00 31.02 -0.44
C SER A 587 -0.47 30.79 -0.08
N PRO A 588 -0.80 29.83 0.80
CA PRO A 588 -2.20 29.58 1.20
C PRO A 588 -2.90 30.81 1.76
N ASN A 589 -2.16 31.65 2.49
CA ASN A 589 -2.66 32.89 3.12
C ASN A 589 -2.94 34.04 2.13
N ASP A 590 -2.39 33.98 0.91
CA ASP A 590 -2.70 34.93 -0.17
C ASP A 590 -3.75 34.37 -1.15
N ALA A 591 -4.08 33.07 -1.04
CA ALA A 591 -5.10 32.39 -1.82
C ALA A 591 -6.48 32.40 -1.14
N ASP A 592 -6.55 32.28 0.20
CA ASP A 592 -7.78 32.55 0.99
C ASP A 592 -8.15 34.04 0.84
N ALA A 593 -9.09 34.32 -0.05
CA ALA A 593 -9.51 35.67 -0.42
C ALA A 593 -10.65 36.18 0.46
N ASN A 594 -11.34 35.30 1.17
CA ASN A 594 -12.50 35.61 2.00
C ASN A 594 -12.15 35.74 3.50
N ILE A 595 -11.03 35.13 3.91
CA ILE A 595 -10.46 35.05 5.26
C ILE A 595 -11.38 34.27 6.22
N ASP A 596 -11.85 33.09 5.79
CA ASP A 596 -12.49 32.09 6.66
C ASP A 596 -11.52 30.98 7.13
N GLY A 597 -10.27 30.96 6.64
CA GLY A 597 -9.23 30.01 7.02
C GLY A 597 -9.16 28.76 6.15
N TYR A 598 -10.02 28.68 5.12
CA TYR A 598 -10.04 27.61 4.13
C TYR A 598 -9.73 28.17 2.74
N ILE A 599 -9.43 27.30 1.79
CA ILE A 599 -9.45 27.61 0.36
C ILE A 599 -10.61 26.84 -0.25
N ASP A 600 -11.56 27.54 -0.88
CA ASP A 600 -12.62 26.90 -1.68
C ASP A 600 -12.25 26.79 -3.18
N VAL A 601 -12.98 25.97 -3.93
CA VAL A 601 -12.71 25.70 -5.37
C VAL A 601 -12.61 26.99 -6.22
N ASN A 602 -13.29 28.08 -5.87
CA ASN A 602 -13.21 29.35 -6.59
C ASN A 602 -11.90 30.10 -6.28
N GLU A 603 -11.44 30.02 -5.03
CA GLU A 603 -10.18 30.61 -4.55
C GLU A 603 -8.98 29.82 -5.09
N TYR A 604 -9.07 28.50 -5.12
CA TYR A 604 -8.13 27.62 -5.81
C TYR A 604 -7.99 27.97 -7.30
N LEU A 605 -9.09 28.03 -8.04
CA LEU A 605 -9.08 28.40 -9.46
C LEU A 605 -8.57 29.83 -9.69
N ALA A 606 -8.77 30.74 -8.74
CA ALA A 606 -8.19 32.09 -8.79
C ALA A 606 -6.68 32.08 -8.51
N ALA A 607 -6.19 31.27 -7.58
CA ALA A 607 -4.76 31.17 -7.27
C ALA A 607 -3.98 30.50 -8.42
N LYS A 608 -4.48 29.38 -8.95
CA LYS A 608 -3.94 28.70 -10.14
C LYS A 608 -3.81 29.65 -11.33
N ALA A 609 -4.86 30.42 -11.62
CA ALA A 609 -4.86 31.43 -12.68
C ALA A 609 -3.90 32.63 -12.47
N ASN A 610 -3.25 32.76 -11.32
CA ASN A 610 -2.22 33.77 -11.02
C ASN A 610 -0.86 33.16 -10.64
N CYS A 611 -0.71 31.84 -10.72
CA CYS A 611 0.50 31.12 -10.35
C CYS A 611 1.67 31.51 -11.26
N VAL A 612 2.85 31.75 -10.69
CA VAL A 612 4.08 32.08 -11.45
C VAL A 612 5.10 30.98 -11.23
N GLY A 613 5.43 30.27 -12.31
CA GLY A 613 6.47 29.24 -12.28
C GLY A 613 7.84 29.85 -11.97
N THR A 614 8.49 29.35 -10.93
CA THR A 614 9.87 29.71 -10.51
C THR A 614 10.80 28.51 -10.44
N TYR A 615 10.28 27.29 -10.61
CA TYR A 615 11.03 26.04 -10.52
C TYR A 615 11.69 25.64 -11.85
N ASP A 616 13.02 25.48 -11.86
CA ASP A 616 13.78 24.81 -12.93
C ASP A 616 14.57 23.65 -12.33
N ALA A 617 14.30 22.41 -12.74
CA ALA A 617 14.95 21.23 -12.17
C ALA A 617 16.41 21.06 -12.62
N PHE A 618 16.89 21.91 -13.52
CA PHE A 618 18.26 21.97 -14.03
C PHE A 618 19.03 23.19 -13.50
N ASP A 619 18.49 23.88 -12.49
CA ASP A 619 19.12 24.96 -11.72
C ASP A 619 19.07 24.53 -10.25
N SER A 620 20.10 23.81 -9.79
CA SER A 620 20.04 23.07 -8.52
C SER A 620 20.19 23.93 -7.26
N ASP A 621 20.43 25.24 -7.38
CA ASP A 621 20.49 26.18 -6.26
C ASP A 621 19.65 27.47 -6.41
N GLY A 622 19.14 27.77 -7.62
CA GLY A 622 18.17 28.82 -7.88
C GLY A 622 18.76 30.20 -8.20
N ASP A 623 20.03 30.29 -8.61
CA ASP A 623 20.68 31.53 -9.07
C ASP A 623 20.06 32.08 -10.38
N GLY A 624 19.51 31.21 -11.24
CA GLY A 624 19.01 31.52 -12.57
C GLY A 624 19.92 31.06 -13.72
N VAL A 625 21.04 30.40 -13.43
CA VAL A 625 21.92 29.70 -14.37
C VAL A 625 21.76 28.18 -14.18
N ARG A 626 21.78 27.43 -15.28
CA ARG A 626 21.60 25.97 -15.24
C ARG A 626 22.89 25.22 -15.00
N ASP A 627 22.80 24.09 -14.30
CA ASP A 627 23.88 23.16 -13.95
C ASP A 627 24.86 22.88 -15.10
N GLU A 628 24.36 22.76 -16.34
CA GLU A 628 25.16 22.45 -17.54
C GLU A 628 26.05 23.61 -18.04
N SER A 629 25.73 24.83 -17.61
CA SER A 629 26.42 26.08 -17.97
C SER A 629 27.11 26.74 -16.77
N ASP A 630 26.91 26.18 -15.57
CA ASP A 630 27.38 26.72 -14.31
C ASP A 630 28.73 26.13 -13.88
N ALA A 631 29.55 26.92 -13.21
CA ALA A 631 30.84 26.50 -12.67
C ALA A 631 30.75 25.90 -11.25
N PHE A 632 29.72 26.29 -10.47
CA PHE A 632 29.46 25.81 -9.10
C PHE A 632 27.94 25.54 -8.92
N PRO A 633 27.35 24.47 -9.53
CA PRO A 633 25.90 24.19 -9.53
C PRO A 633 25.21 23.89 -8.17
N ASN A 634 25.80 24.31 -7.05
CA ASN A 634 25.31 24.11 -5.69
C ASN A 634 25.65 25.33 -4.78
N ASP A 635 26.05 26.48 -5.35
CA ASP A 635 26.34 27.73 -4.63
C ASP A 635 25.68 28.92 -5.37
N PRO A 636 24.50 29.38 -4.90
CA PRO A 636 23.72 30.43 -5.57
C PRO A 636 24.32 31.84 -5.38
N SER A 637 25.65 31.91 -5.24
CA SER A 637 26.46 33.12 -5.24
C SER A 637 27.65 33.06 -6.20
N GLU A 638 27.88 31.95 -6.92
CA GLU A 638 28.99 31.77 -7.86
C GLU A 638 28.58 30.95 -9.09
N SER A 639 28.32 31.62 -10.23
CA SER A 639 27.92 30.94 -11.48
C SER A 639 28.98 30.93 -12.60
N VAL A 640 30.19 31.46 -12.33
CA VAL A 640 31.29 31.56 -13.32
C VAL A 640 32.67 31.37 -12.67
N ASP A 641 33.54 30.58 -13.31
CA ASP A 641 35.00 30.58 -13.13
C ASP A 641 35.66 30.99 -14.46
N THR A 642 36.21 32.20 -14.54
CA THR A 642 36.79 32.77 -15.76
C THR A 642 38.17 32.19 -16.13
N ASP A 643 38.92 31.59 -15.19
CA ASP A 643 40.30 31.14 -15.45
C ASP A 643 40.63 29.67 -15.12
N GLY A 644 39.71 28.95 -14.48
CA GLY A 644 39.72 27.51 -14.29
C GLY A 644 40.49 27.05 -13.04
N ASP A 645 40.56 27.87 -11.99
CA ASP A 645 41.27 27.54 -10.75
C ASP A 645 40.39 26.88 -9.66
N GLY A 646 39.07 26.90 -9.84
CA GLY A 646 38.10 26.34 -8.90
C GLY A 646 37.59 27.30 -7.81
N ILE A 647 37.74 28.62 -8.01
CA ILE A 647 37.14 29.67 -7.17
C ILE A 647 36.30 30.59 -8.08
N GLY A 648 35.05 30.86 -7.69
CA GLY A 648 34.13 31.65 -8.50
C GLY A 648 34.49 33.14 -8.59
N ASP A 649 34.09 33.76 -9.71
CA ASP A 649 34.38 35.13 -10.10
C ASP A 649 33.94 36.20 -9.07
N ASN A 650 32.97 35.91 -8.17
CA ASN A 650 32.55 36.85 -7.12
C ASN A 650 33.41 36.77 -5.85
N SER A 651 33.96 35.58 -5.55
CA SER A 651 34.87 35.32 -4.42
C SER A 651 36.33 35.56 -4.77
N ASP A 652 36.71 35.43 -6.03
CA ASP A 652 38.09 35.63 -6.44
C ASP A 652 38.54 37.12 -6.45
N ILE A 653 39.81 37.32 -6.16
CA ILE A 653 40.49 38.61 -6.11
C ILE A 653 40.92 39.08 -7.53
N ALA A 654 41.01 38.19 -8.53
CA ALA A 654 41.66 38.46 -9.81
C ALA A 654 41.05 37.80 -11.09
N ALA A 655 39.89 37.12 -11.01
CA ALA A 655 39.06 36.43 -12.02
C ALA A 655 39.50 36.57 -13.49
N SER A 656 40.64 35.95 -13.83
CA SER A 656 41.45 36.08 -15.07
C SER A 656 42.91 35.65 -14.85
N ILE A 657 43.33 35.37 -13.61
CA ILE A 657 44.68 34.98 -13.20
C ILE A 657 44.58 33.96 -12.05
N PRO A 658 44.78 32.65 -12.31
CA PRO A 658 44.65 31.60 -11.30
C PRO A 658 45.41 31.91 -10.01
N ASN A 659 44.80 31.60 -8.87
CA ASN A 659 45.34 31.92 -7.55
C ASN A 659 46.67 31.21 -7.27
N ASP A 660 46.94 30.05 -7.88
CA ASP A 660 48.25 29.40 -7.78
C ASP A 660 49.37 30.27 -8.40
N MET A 661 49.08 30.94 -9.52
CA MET A 661 49.96 31.93 -10.15
C MET A 661 50.04 33.22 -9.35
N LEU A 662 48.92 33.69 -8.77
CA LEU A 662 48.89 34.90 -7.95
C LEU A 662 49.67 34.72 -6.64
N TYR A 663 49.38 33.67 -5.86
CA TYR A 663 50.09 33.33 -4.63
C TYR A 663 51.50 32.82 -4.88
N GLY A 664 51.76 32.11 -5.98
CA GLY A 664 53.12 31.75 -6.42
C GLY A 664 53.96 33.00 -6.73
N GLY A 665 53.39 33.96 -7.46
CA GLY A 665 54.00 35.26 -7.74
C GLY A 665 54.25 36.07 -6.48
N LEU A 666 53.24 36.24 -5.62
CA LEU A 666 53.35 36.93 -4.33
C LEU A 666 54.31 36.23 -3.37
N GLY A 667 54.40 34.90 -3.40
CA GLY A 667 55.37 34.09 -2.65
C GLY A 667 56.80 34.35 -3.11
N ILE A 668 57.06 34.36 -4.43
CA ILE A 668 58.37 34.71 -5.00
C ILE A 668 58.74 36.16 -4.68
N PHE A 669 57.82 37.12 -4.87
CA PHE A 669 58.04 38.52 -4.48
C PHE A 669 58.24 38.68 -2.97
N GLY A 670 57.52 37.92 -2.14
CA GLY A 670 57.67 37.89 -0.69
C GLY A 670 59.02 37.34 -0.26
N ILE A 671 59.51 36.26 -0.87
CA ILE A 671 60.86 35.72 -0.65
C ILE A 671 61.92 36.73 -1.10
N ILE A 672 61.76 37.39 -2.25
CA ILE A 672 62.66 38.45 -2.72
C ILE A 672 62.65 39.65 -1.76
N LEU A 673 61.48 40.06 -1.26
CA LEU A 673 61.32 41.15 -0.29
C LEU A 673 61.96 40.79 1.05
N VAL A 674 61.74 39.58 1.57
CA VAL A 674 62.37 39.08 2.80
C VAL A 674 63.87 38.97 2.64
N MET A 675 64.38 38.50 1.50
CA MET A 675 65.82 38.47 1.20
C MET A 675 66.42 39.89 1.09
N ALA A 676 65.69 40.84 0.52
CA ALA A 676 66.10 42.25 0.47
C ALA A 676 66.07 42.91 1.86
N LEU A 677 65.06 42.62 2.68
CA LEU A 677 64.96 43.08 4.06
C LEU A 677 66.01 42.45 4.96
N LEU A 678 66.36 41.17 4.75
CA LEU A 678 67.48 40.51 5.42
C LEU A 678 68.82 41.10 4.98
N ALA A 679 69.00 41.40 3.70
CA ALA A 679 70.20 42.09 3.19
C ALA A 679 70.33 43.51 3.78
N LEU A 680 69.23 44.25 3.91
CA LEU A 680 69.18 45.55 4.60
C LEU A 680 69.45 45.39 6.11
N ALA A 681 68.87 44.39 6.78
CA ALA A 681 69.08 44.15 8.21
C ALA A 681 70.53 43.71 8.52
N TYR A 682 71.16 42.92 7.66
CA TYR A 682 72.60 42.63 7.73
C TYR A 682 73.45 43.87 7.41
N GLY A 683 73.05 44.68 6.42
CA GLY A 683 73.67 45.96 6.10
C GLY A 683 73.62 46.98 7.25
N MET A 684 72.55 46.94 8.07
CA MET A 684 72.38 47.76 9.27
C MET A 684 72.92 47.12 10.56
N ARG A 685 73.57 45.95 10.49
CA ARG A 685 74.21 45.27 11.63
C ARG A 685 75.70 44.97 11.40
N ARG A 686 76.48 45.97 10.96
CA ARG A 686 77.95 45.88 11.03
C ARG A 686 78.70 47.22 11.17
N ASP A 687 78.45 47.92 12.28
CA ASP A 687 79.35 48.99 12.73
C ASP A 687 80.56 48.42 13.49
N ASN A 688 81.75 48.83 13.04
CA ASN A 688 83.05 48.84 13.73
C ASN A 688 83.44 47.69 14.70
N GLU A 689 84.25 46.74 14.21
CA GLU A 689 85.65 46.66 14.69
C GLU A 689 86.59 46.01 13.64
N SER A 690 87.91 46.17 13.80
CA SER A 690 88.85 46.18 12.67
C SER A 690 89.98 45.13 12.70
N SER A 691 89.93 44.17 11.77
CA SER A 691 91.10 43.44 11.17
C SER A 691 91.99 42.59 12.11
N PRO A 692 92.92 41.75 11.60
CA PRO A 692 93.22 41.35 10.21
C PRO A 692 92.83 39.86 9.97
N ILE A 693 93.15 39.17 8.87
CA ILE A 693 94.48 38.67 8.43
C ILE A 693 94.46 38.44 6.91
N GLN A 694 95.58 38.70 6.24
CA GLN A 694 95.79 38.41 4.81
C GLN A 694 96.19 36.95 4.59
N ASN A 695 95.71 36.32 3.51
CA ASN A 695 96.53 35.75 2.42
C ASN A 695 95.77 34.70 1.59
N ASN A 696 95.70 34.96 0.27
CA ASN A 696 96.15 34.05 -0.81
C ASN A 696 95.43 32.70 -1.05
N ILE A 697 95.24 32.20 -2.29
CA ILE A 697 95.58 32.70 -3.64
C ILE A 697 94.76 31.89 -4.68
N HIS A 698 94.27 32.55 -5.76
CA HIS A 698 93.95 31.95 -7.09
C HIS A 698 92.81 30.88 -7.18
N GLU A 699 92.09 30.67 -8.29
CA GLU A 699 91.94 31.42 -9.56
C GLU A 699 90.65 31.01 -10.32
N ASN A 700 90.41 31.67 -11.45
CA ASN A 700 89.61 31.26 -12.62
C ASN A 700 88.13 31.69 -12.77
N MET A 701 87.94 32.37 -13.91
CA MET A 701 86.76 32.66 -14.73
C MET A 701 87.26 32.52 -16.20
N PRO A 702 86.42 32.50 -17.27
CA PRO A 702 84.96 32.37 -17.29
C PRO A 702 84.45 31.14 -18.12
N PRO A 703 83.88 31.21 -19.37
CA PRO A 703 82.56 30.57 -19.63
C PRO A 703 82.47 29.71 -20.94
N GLU A 704 81.25 29.63 -21.52
CA GLU A 704 80.87 29.37 -22.94
C GLU A 704 80.49 27.94 -23.45
N SER A 705 79.16 27.75 -23.60
CA SER A 705 78.42 27.48 -24.86
C SER A 705 78.50 26.16 -25.71
N ILE A 706 77.32 25.52 -25.87
CA ILE A 706 76.59 25.23 -27.15
C ILE A 706 77.06 24.12 -28.15
N LEU A 707 76.11 23.18 -28.45
CA LEU A 707 75.97 22.28 -29.64
C LEU A 707 77.06 21.19 -29.88
N PHE A 708 76.87 20.13 -30.70
CA PHE A 708 75.82 19.70 -31.67
C PHE A 708 75.72 18.12 -31.65
N GLN A 709 75.20 17.28 -32.57
CA GLN A 709 74.65 17.33 -33.95
C GLN A 709 73.84 16.03 -34.30
N GLN A 710 72.68 16.13 -34.97
CA GLN A 710 72.11 15.28 -36.08
C GLN A 710 72.08 13.70 -35.98
N GLN A 711 71.27 12.89 -36.72
CA GLN A 711 70.55 13.02 -38.01
C GLN A 711 69.52 11.87 -38.29
N GLN A 712 68.44 12.12 -39.07
CA GLN A 712 67.69 11.17 -39.99
C GLN A 712 66.91 9.93 -39.40
N GLU A 713 65.82 9.36 -39.97
CA GLU A 713 64.98 9.63 -41.18
C GLU A 713 63.57 8.92 -41.15
N ASP A 714 62.57 9.47 -41.89
CA ASP A 714 61.38 8.84 -42.56
C ASP A 714 60.14 8.19 -41.83
N PHE A 715 59.20 7.68 -42.65
CA PHE A 715 57.71 7.74 -42.55
C PHE A 715 56.91 6.51 -42.00
N THR A 716 55.59 6.74 -41.79
CA THR A 716 54.38 5.84 -41.81
C THR A 716 54.02 4.86 -40.65
N GLU A 717 52.92 5.20 -39.94
CA GLU A 717 51.60 4.47 -39.77
C GLU A 717 51.50 2.95 -39.40
N PRO A 718 50.33 2.47 -38.87
CA PRO A 718 49.36 3.08 -37.93
C PRO A 718 48.73 2.09 -36.87
N SER A 719 47.84 2.62 -35.99
CA SER A 719 46.69 1.95 -35.31
C SER A 719 46.88 0.76 -34.32
N GLY A 720 45.98 0.65 -33.31
CA GLY A 720 45.67 -0.64 -32.64
C GLY A 720 45.65 -0.69 -31.09
N ASP A 721 44.54 -0.25 -30.48
CA ASP A 721 43.73 -0.94 -29.43
C ASP A 721 44.26 -1.49 -28.06
N LEU A 722 43.45 -1.16 -27.04
CA LEU A 722 42.97 -1.96 -25.87
C LEU A 722 43.85 -2.29 -24.63
N MET A 723 43.41 -1.69 -23.50
CA MET A 723 43.14 -2.28 -22.16
C MET A 723 44.26 -2.73 -21.16
N SER A 724 43.94 -2.49 -19.87
CA SER A 724 44.13 -3.37 -18.69
C SER A 724 45.17 -3.03 -17.59
N SER A 725 44.66 -2.97 -16.35
CA SER A 725 45.24 -3.39 -15.04
C SER A 725 46.19 -2.52 -14.18
N SER A 726 45.71 -2.26 -12.94
CA SER A 726 46.39 -2.26 -11.60
C SER A 726 47.56 -1.32 -11.23
N ASN A 727 47.30 -0.38 -10.28
CA ASN A 727 47.76 -0.23 -8.86
C ASN A 727 49.16 -0.80 -8.40
N PRO A 728 49.81 -0.38 -7.27
CA PRO A 728 49.29 0.37 -6.07
C PRO A 728 50.26 1.33 -5.26
N GLU A 729 49.78 1.81 -4.08
CA GLU A 729 50.45 2.02 -2.75
C GLU A 729 51.04 3.37 -2.18
N LYS A 730 50.65 3.68 -0.90
CA LYS A 730 51.39 4.33 0.25
C LYS A 730 51.75 5.86 0.21
N GLU A 731 52.11 6.64 1.28
CA GLU A 731 52.09 6.71 2.80
C GLU A 731 52.65 8.14 3.22
N VAL A 732 52.57 8.77 4.43
CA VAL A 732 51.70 8.78 5.65
C VAL A 732 52.10 9.97 6.60
N GLY A 733 51.19 10.54 7.43
CA GLY A 733 51.46 11.34 8.66
C GLY A 733 51.55 12.89 8.54
N ASP A 734 51.43 13.72 9.61
CA ASP A 734 51.16 13.51 11.06
C ASP A 734 50.62 14.84 11.74
N PHE A 735 50.10 14.80 12.98
CA PHE A 735 49.33 15.86 13.70
C PHE A 735 50.22 16.94 14.43
N ASN A 736 49.81 17.89 15.32
CA ASN A 736 48.62 18.23 16.15
C ASN A 736 48.78 19.73 16.67
N SER A 737 47.96 20.47 17.45
CA SER A 737 46.71 20.30 18.24
C SER A 737 46.10 21.66 18.75
N GLN A 738 44.81 21.67 19.16
CA GLN A 738 44.09 22.64 20.05
C GLN A 738 43.70 24.04 19.46
N GLN A 739 42.59 24.71 19.87
CA GLN A 739 41.81 24.58 21.12
C GLN A 739 40.28 24.89 21.04
N ILE A 740 39.45 23.85 21.23
CA ILE A 740 38.11 23.81 21.89
C ILE A 740 37.01 24.82 21.47
N ARG A 741 36.05 24.34 20.67
CA ARG A 741 34.61 24.27 21.00
C ARG A 741 34.02 23.00 20.34
N GLY A 742 32.92 22.48 20.88
CA GLY A 742 32.16 21.39 20.26
C GLY A 742 31.06 20.86 21.17
N PHE A 743 29.95 20.39 20.57
CA PHE A 743 29.02 19.39 21.10
C PHE A 743 27.94 19.05 20.05
N HIS A 744 28.32 18.38 18.95
CA HIS A 744 27.45 17.57 18.06
C HIS A 744 28.32 16.94 16.97
N GLU A 745 29.08 15.88 17.31
CA GLU A 745 29.88 15.13 16.32
C GLU A 745 30.30 13.76 16.87
N THR A 746 29.43 12.75 16.75
CA THR A 746 29.77 11.33 16.97
C THR A 746 28.81 10.44 16.18
N LEU A 747 29.17 10.08 14.94
CA LEU A 747 28.77 8.84 14.24
C LEU A 747 29.44 8.82 12.84
N GLN A 748 30.77 8.65 12.80
CA GLN A 748 31.42 8.07 11.62
C GLN A 748 31.48 6.54 11.79
N PRO A 749 31.33 5.75 10.72
CA PRO A 749 31.41 4.29 10.79
C PRO A 749 32.84 3.83 11.03
N ASP A 750 33.01 2.90 11.97
CA ASP A 750 34.28 2.25 12.29
C ASP A 750 34.51 1.09 11.30
N GLU A 751 35.24 1.33 10.20
CA GLU A 751 35.66 0.31 9.23
C GLU A 751 36.67 -0.68 9.84
N GLN A 752 36.14 -1.57 10.65
CA GLN A 752 36.78 -2.84 10.98
C GLN A 752 35.99 -3.93 10.24
N GLU A 753 36.66 -4.71 9.37
CA GLU A 753 36.11 -5.96 8.85
C GLU A 753 35.79 -6.88 10.04
N LYS A 754 34.53 -6.85 10.49
CA LYS A 754 34.04 -7.67 11.60
C LYS A 754 34.00 -9.12 11.11
N VAL A 755 35.03 -9.90 11.43
CA VAL A 755 35.00 -11.37 11.32
C VAL A 755 33.68 -11.88 11.94
N PRO A 756 32.92 -12.78 11.28
CA PRO A 756 31.63 -13.22 11.79
C PRO A 756 31.72 -13.73 13.23
N PRO A 757 30.76 -13.39 14.11
CA PRO A 757 30.72 -13.93 15.46
C PRO A 757 30.76 -15.47 15.51
N GLN A 758 31.52 -16.01 16.46
CA GLN A 758 31.69 -17.46 16.65
C GLN A 758 30.37 -18.22 16.86
N ASN A 759 29.35 -17.54 17.38
CA ASN A 759 28.02 -18.09 17.68
C ASN A 759 27.02 -18.02 16.51
N LEU A 760 27.40 -17.48 15.34
CA LEU A 760 26.65 -17.70 14.11
C LEU A 760 26.88 -19.13 13.62
N MET A 761 25.92 -19.68 12.88
CA MET A 761 26.07 -20.96 12.17
C MET A 761 26.00 -20.68 10.67
N GLY A 762 26.87 -21.34 9.89
CA GLY A 762 26.85 -21.26 8.43
C GLY A 762 25.96 -22.33 7.80
N MET A 763 25.70 -22.19 6.50
CA MET A 763 25.20 -23.29 5.69
C MET A 763 26.24 -24.42 5.65
N ILE A 764 25.82 -25.65 5.93
CA ILE A 764 26.71 -26.82 5.90
C ILE A 764 26.81 -27.34 4.47
N SER A 765 28.03 -27.40 3.94
CA SER A 765 28.36 -27.92 2.61
C SER A 765 28.41 -29.46 2.62
N GLU A 766 28.39 -30.11 1.45
CA GLU A 766 28.45 -31.59 1.34
C GLU A 766 29.71 -32.23 1.98
N ASP A 767 30.79 -31.46 2.12
CA ASP A 767 32.03 -31.88 2.79
C ASP A 767 31.99 -31.75 4.33
N GLY A 768 30.90 -31.19 4.87
CA GLY A 768 30.70 -30.91 6.30
C GLY A 768 31.19 -29.53 6.76
N SER A 769 31.78 -28.71 5.89
CA SER A 769 32.23 -27.35 6.24
C SER A 769 31.06 -26.37 6.34
N GLU A 770 31.09 -25.51 7.35
CA GLU A 770 30.15 -24.38 7.47
C GLU A 770 30.63 -23.21 6.60
N ARG A 771 29.70 -22.53 5.91
CA ARG A 771 29.95 -21.32 5.14
C ARG A 771 28.91 -20.24 5.42
N ILE A 772 29.33 -18.99 5.54
CA ILE A 772 28.46 -17.84 5.78
C ILE A 772 28.96 -16.63 4.99
N GLU A 773 28.03 -15.85 4.44
CA GLU A 773 28.32 -14.51 3.93
C GLU A 773 28.20 -13.52 5.10
N TRP A 774 29.22 -12.69 5.34
CA TRP A 774 29.18 -11.77 6.48
C TRP A 774 29.97 -10.46 6.25
N PRO A 775 29.33 -9.28 6.39
CA PRO A 775 27.88 -9.08 6.57
C PRO A 775 27.03 -9.67 5.43
N SER A 776 25.74 -9.95 5.68
CA SER A 776 24.82 -10.42 4.63
C SER A 776 24.70 -9.35 3.53
N GLY A 777 24.84 -9.73 2.25
CA GLY A 777 24.85 -8.79 1.13
C GLY A 777 26.19 -8.07 0.89
N SER A 778 27.28 -8.51 1.52
CA SER A 778 28.63 -7.96 1.32
C SER A 778 29.47 -8.68 0.25
N GLY A 779 28.97 -9.80 -0.29
CA GLY A 779 29.72 -10.71 -1.16
C GLY A 779 30.91 -11.41 -0.49
N SER A 780 31.18 -11.16 0.79
CA SER A 780 32.35 -11.67 1.50
C SER A 780 32.05 -12.99 2.20
N MET A 781 32.51 -14.08 1.58
CA MET A 781 32.33 -15.44 2.08
C MET A 781 33.37 -15.83 3.14
N TRP A 782 32.88 -16.49 4.19
CA TRP A 782 33.66 -17.05 5.29
C TRP A 782 33.33 -18.53 5.46
N GLY A 783 34.29 -19.33 5.93
CA GLY A 783 34.09 -20.75 6.20
C GLY A 783 34.90 -21.28 7.39
N ARG A 784 34.46 -22.42 7.93
CA ARG A 784 35.15 -23.17 9.00
C ARG A 784 34.85 -24.67 8.93
N GLU A 785 35.75 -25.51 9.43
CA GLU A 785 35.57 -26.98 9.43
C GLU A 785 34.49 -27.45 10.42
N ASN A 786 34.26 -26.71 11.52
CA ASN A 786 33.13 -26.84 12.46
C ASN A 786 33.16 -25.66 13.48
N SER A 787 32.18 -25.63 14.38
CA SER A 787 31.98 -24.63 15.43
C SER A 787 33.15 -24.36 16.39
N ASP A 788 34.12 -25.28 16.53
CA ASP A 788 35.29 -25.07 17.41
C ASP A 788 36.40 -24.24 16.71
N TYR A 789 36.30 -24.02 15.39
CA TYR A 789 37.28 -23.27 14.60
C TYR A 789 36.83 -21.83 14.34
N SER A 790 37.79 -20.91 14.27
CA SER A 790 37.51 -19.54 13.82
C SER A 790 37.18 -19.51 12.32
N TRP A 791 36.25 -18.63 11.96
CA TRP A 791 35.96 -18.28 10.57
C TRP A 791 37.22 -17.80 9.83
N VAL A 792 37.40 -18.31 8.61
CA VAL A 792 38.46 -17.92 7.67
C VAL A 792 37.78 -17.41 6.40
N ARG A 793 38.28 -16.33 5.79
CA ARG A 793 37.79 -15.83 4.50
C ARG A 793 38.00 -16.90 3.43
N VAL A 794 37.01 -17.11 2.56
CA VAL A 794 37.07 -18.05 1.44
C VAL A 794 36.86 -17.26 0.15
N ASP A 795 37.91 -17.19 -0.66
CA ASP A 795 37.89 -16.62 -2.02
C ASP A 795 37.30 -17.62 -3.04
#